data_AF-A0A8T5C747-F1
#
_entry.id   AF-A0A8T5C747-F1
#
_cell.length_a   1.000
_cell.length_b   1.000
_cell.length_c   1.000
_cell.angle_alpha   90.00
_cell.angle_beta   90.00
_cell.angle_gamma   90.00
#
_symmetry.space_group_name_H-M   'P 1'
#
loop_
_entity.id
_entity.type
_entity.pdbx_description
1 polymer ?
#
loop_
_entity_poly.entity_id
_entity_poly.type
_entity_poly.pdbx_seq_one_letter_code
_entity_poly.pdbx_strand_id
1 'polypeptide(L)'
;MSEDGVTLVVRAAEKRDAGRGIARLPEAARRALGVLSGETVVIEGSRETVAKMWPARPGAAAGEMLVDADTRANAGVKIGDSVRVRKIAVEDARSVTLAGPSAFERTSVDRETIEEVVKAELRNRPVREGDRVRVERLGGAALAVSETAPEGVVRVTDATTVSVTAANSKDASEAVRDAVKSMTGSDDGGDDGSRGRATGVTYEDIGGLDDELDLVREMIELPLSEPEVFAHLGIEPPKGVLLHGPPGTGKTLIAKAVANEVDASFTTISGPEVLSKYKGESEEKLREVFQSARENAPAIIFFDEIDSIASKRDDGGDLENRVVGQLLSLMDGLDARGDVVVIGATNRVDSLDPALRRGGRFDREIEIGVPNEAGRREILDVHTRRMPLAEGVDIDRLASRTHGFVGADLESLAKEAAMTALRRVRREGGGGSGDGGGKVAVADMTVTRADFESAMATVEPSAMREYVAEQPTEGFEGVGGLDDVKRTLERAVTWPLTYAPLFEAASTDPPTGLLLHGPPGTGKTMLARAIAAESGVNFIHVAGPELLDRYVGESEKSVREVFDRARQAAPSIVFFDEIDAIATDRDSAGSDSGVSERVVSQLLTEMDNAADNPNLVVLAATNRRDALDPALLRPGRLETHVEVPAPDIEARRAILDVHVRDKPLGTDVDLGDVATHMDGYTGADVAAVCREAALRAIQDVADAYDGTEANEHADEVRITRAHFDAALESVSPTRV
;
A
#
# COMPACT_ATOMS: atom_id res chain seq x y z
N MET A 1 25.70 -41.52 -19.39
CA MET A 1 24.95 -40.49 -18.66
C MET A 1 26.00 -39.71 -17.92
N SER A 2 26.31 -38.50 -18.36
CA SER A 2 27.42 -37.73 -17.82
C SER A 2 27.18 -37.45 -16.33
N GLU A 3 28.16 -37.78 -15.49
CA GLU A 3 28.28 -37.28 -14.10
C GLU A 3 28.62 -35.78 -14.07
N ASP A 4 28.49 -35.08 -15.20
CA ASP A 4 28.84 -33.68 -15.37
C ASP A 4 27.73 -32.81 -14.79
N GLY A 5 27.91 -32.43 -13.52
CA GLY A 5 27.14 -31.35 -12.90
C GLY A 5 27.42 -30.01 -13.60
N VAL A 6 26.45 -29.10 -13.53
CA VAL A 6 26.56 -27.74 -14.07
C VAL A 6 26.75 -26.77 -12.91
N THR A 7 27.72 -25.87 -13.02
CA THR A 7 27.89 -24.77 -12.06
C THR A 7 26.93 -23.64 -12.40
N LEU A 8 26.13 -23.21 -11.42
CA LEU A 8 25.16 -22.14 -11.56
C LEU A 8 25.30 -21.17 -10.39
N VAL A 9 25.01 -19.90 -10.64
CA VAL A 9 24.95 -18.85 -9.62
C VAL A 9 23.57 -18.85 -8.98
N VAL A 10 23.53 -18.83 -7.65
CA VAL A 10 22.29 -18.83 -6.86
C VAL A 10 21.65 -17.44 -6.86
N ARG A 11 20.35 -17.40 -7.15
CA ARG A 11 19.50 -16.21 -7.11
C ARG A 11 18.22 -16.50 -6.33
N ALA A 12 17.56 -15.45 -5.84
CA ALA A 12 16.30 -15.57 -5.10
C ALA A 12 15.19 -16.21 -5.94
N ALA A 13 14.30 -16.97 -5.31
CA ALA A 13 13.17 -17.58 -6.01
C ALA A 13 12.11 -16.54 -6.42
N GLU A 14 11.27 -16.89 -7.40
CA GLU A 14 10.02 -16.15 -7.60
C GLU A 14 9.15 -16.25 -6.32
N LYS A 15 8.48 -15.17 -5.92
CA LYS A 15 7.73 -15.08 -4.65
C LYS A 15 6.70 -16.22 -4.47
N ARG A 16 6.08 -16.68 -5.57
CA ARG A 16 5.12 -17.81 -5.61
C ARG A 16 5.72 -19.21 -5.42
N ASP A 17 7.04 -19.35 -5.58
CA ASP A 17 7.75 -20.62 -5.44
C ASP A 17 8.40 -20.82 -4.06
N ALA A 18 8.40 -19.76 -3.24
CA ALA A 18 8.99 -19.76 -1.91
C ALA A 18 8.39 -20.85 -1.00
N GLY A 19 9.25 -21.61 -0.33
CA GLY A 19 8.88 -22.67 0.60
C GLY A 19 8.44 -23.98 -0.06
N ARG A 20 8.47 -24.06 -1.40
CA ARG A 20 8.04 -25.27 -2.15
C ARG A 20 9.20 -26.19 -2.51
N GLY A 21 10.45 -25.78 -2.26
CA GLY A 21 11.64 -26.55 -2.64
C GLY A 21 11.78 -26.69 -4.15
N ILE A 22 11.47 -25.62 -4.89
CA ILE A 22 11.56 -25.57 -6.35
C ILE A 22 12.86 -24.86 -6.75
N ALA A 23 13.62 -25.48 -7.65
CA ALA A 23 14.77 -24.88 -8.32
C ALA A 23 14.39 -24.57 -9.78
N ARG A 24 14.33 -23.29 -10.15
CA ARG A 24 14.10 -22.92 -11.56
C ARG A 24 15.40 -22.85 -12.33
N LEU A 25 15.46 -23.62 -13.40
CA LEU A 25 16.64 -23.70 -14.27
C LEU A 25 16.35 -23.13 -15.67
N PRO A 26 17.27 -22.32 -16.24
CA PRO A 26 17.18 -21.84 -17.61
C PRO A 26 17.35 -22.98 -18.60
N GLU A 27 16.88 -22.77 -19.83
CA GLU A 27 16.85 -23.82 -20.86
C GLU A 27 18.24 -24.39 -21.16
N ALA A 28 19.28 -23.54 -21.16
CA ALA A 28 20.67 -23.94 -21.36
C ALA A 28 21.14 -24.95 -20.29
N ALA A 29 20.95 -24.61 -19.01
CA ALA A 29 21.30 -25.48 -17.88
C ALA A 29 20.50 -26.79 -17.91
N ARG A 30 19.20 -26.73 -18.24
CA ARG A 30 18.35 -27.93 -18.34
C ARG A 30 18.81 -28.89 -19.43
N ARG A 31 19.17 -28.37 -20.61
CA ARG A 31 19.69 -29.18 -21.72
C ARG A 31 21.03 -29.81 -21.36
N ALA A 32 21.91 -29.07 -20.70
CA ALA A 32 23.21 -29.58 -20.25
C ALA A 32 23.06 -30.70 -19.20
N LEU A 33 22.12 -30.54 -18.25
CA LEU A 33 21.84 -31.53 -17.20
C LEU A 33 20.95 -32.70 -17.66
N GLY A 34 20.28 -32.59 -18.82
CA GLY A 34 19.34 -33.61 -19.31
C GLY A 34 18.12 -33.80 -18.40
N VAL A 35 17.61 -32.71 -17.81
CA VAL A 35 16.50 -32.73 -16.84
C VAL A 35 15.17 -32.24 -17.42
N LEU A 36 14.10 -32.97 -17.10
CA LEU A 36 12.71 -32.67 -17.46
C LEU A 36 11.97 -31.98 -16.32
N SER A 37 10.94 -31.19 -16.64
CA SER A 37 10.17 -30.47 -15.62
C SER A 37 9.58 -31.44 -14.60
N GLY A 38 9.81 -31.17 -13.32
CA GLY A 38 9.36 -31.98 -12.21
C GLY A 38 10.34 -33.06 -11.75
N GLU A 39 11.46 -33.27 -12.44
CA GLU A 39 12.54 -34.14 -11.95
C GLU A 39 13.33 -33.48 -10.81
N THR A 40 14.03 -34.29 -10.01
CA THR A 40 14.80 -33.83 -8.86
C THR A 40 16.25 -33.55 -9.23
N VAL A 41 16.79 -32.47 -8.67
CA VAL A 41 18.20 -32.11 -8.76
C VAL A 41 18.82 -32.04 -7.37
N VAL A 42 20.10 -32.38 -7.28
CA VAL A 42 20.93 -32.18 -6.09
C VAL A 42 21.68 -30.87 -6.26
N ILE A 43 21.68 -30.05 -5.21
CA ILE A 43 22.42 -28.79 -5.12
C ILE A 43 23.57 -29.03 -4.14
N GLU A 44 24.80 -28.92 -4.63
CA GLU A 44 26.02 -29.12 -3.85
C GLU A 44 26.57 -27.74 -3.42
N GLY A 45 26.25 -27.37 -2.18
CA GLY A 45 26.83 -26.21 -1.49
C GLY A 45 27.83 -26.63 -0.42
N SER A 46 27.80 -25.96 0.73
CA SER A 46 28.50 -26.44 1.94
C SER A 46 27.87 -27.74 2.48
N ARG A 47 26.58 -27.92 2.22
CA ARG A 47 25.84 -29.17 2.40
C ARG A 47 25.12 -29.52 1.11
N GLU A 48 24.92 -30.81 0.87
CA GLU A 48 24.14 -31.27 -0.27
C GLU A 48 22.64 -31.30 0.09
N THR A 49 21.80 -30.62 -0.68
CA THR A 49 20.34 -30.67 -0.55
C THR A 49 19.68 -31.01 -1.89
N VAL A 50 18.36 -31.15 -1.90
CA VAL A 50 17.58 -31.54 -3.08
C VAL A 50 16.43 -30.58 -3.35
N ALA A 51 16.16 -30.37 -4.63
CA ALA A 51 15.08 -29.49 -5.07
C ALA A 51 14.39 -30.06 -6.31
N LYS A 52 13.12 -29.69 -6.49
CA LYS A 52 12.34 -30.04 -7.68
C LYS A 52 12.62 -29.06 -8.80
N MET A 53 13.01 -29.55 -9.97
CA MET A 53 13.36 -28.70 -11.09
C MET A 53 12.13 -28.19 -11.85
N TRP A 54 12.04 -26.88 -12.06
CA TRP A 54 11.06 -26.24 -12.93
C TRP A 54 11.74 -25.34 -13.99
N PRO A 55 11.09 -25.07 -15.13
CA PRO A 55 11.62 -24.11 -16.10
C PRO A 55 11.64 -22.68 -15.53
N ALA A 56 12.74 -21.97 -15.74
CA ALA A 56 12.78 -20.51 -15.59
C ALA A 56 12.01 -19.81 -16.73
N ARG A 57 11.64 -18.53 -16.55
CA ARG A 57 10.97 -17.73 -17.58
C ARG A 57 11.86 -17.54 -18.82
N PRO A 58 11.28 -17.34 -20.02
CA PRO A 58 12.04 -16.97 -21.21
C PRO A 58 12.82 -15.68 -20.95
N GLY A 59 14.15 -15.70 -21.13
CA GLY A 59 15.04 -14.55 -20.88
C GLY A 59 15.92 -14.65 -19.63
N ALA A 60 15.73 -15.67 -18.78
CA ALA A 60 16.61 -15.90 -17.63
C ALA A 60 18.08 -16.16 -18.07
N ALA A 61 19.04 -15.60 -17.33
CA ALA A 61 20.45 -15.74 -17.64
C ALA A 61 20.89 -17.21 -17.61
N ALA A 62 21.67 -17.64 -18.61
CA ALA A 62 21.97 -19.05 -18.85
C ALA A 62 22.73 -19.75 -17.71
N GLY A 63 23.41 -18.99 -16.85
CA GLY A 63 24.23 -19.47 -15.74
C GLY A 63 23.61 -19.29 -14.35
N GLU A 64 22.33 -18.90 -14.25
CA GLU A 64 21.69 -18.62 -12.96
C GLU A 64 20.63 -19.67 -12.62
N MET A 65 20.43 -19.91 -11.32
CA MET A 65 19.38 -20.76 -10.78
C MET A 65 18.62 -20.00 -9.70
N LEU A 66 17.28 -20.02 -9.79
CA LEU A 66 16.41 -19.43 -8.78
C LEU A 66 16.01 -20.51 -7.77
N VAL A 67 16.33 -20.31 -6.49
CA VAL A 67 16.01 -21.23 -5.39
C VAL A 67 15.53 -20.45 -4.17
N ASP A 68 14.59 -21.05 -3.44
CA ASP A 68 13.99 -20.43 -2.25
C ASP A 68 14.94 -20.42 -1.05
N ALA A 69 14.65 -19.57 -0.07
CA ALA A 69 15.47 -19.39 1.12
C ALA A 69 15.64 -20.68 1.94
N ASP A 70 14.61 -21.52 2.03
CA ASP A 70 14.70 -22.81 2.71
C ASP A 70 15.73 -23.74 2.03
N THR A 71 15.70 -23.82 0.69
CA THR A 71 16.67 -24.62 -0.08
C THR A 71 18.07 -24.02 0.02
N ARG A 72 18.20 -22.69 0.00
CA ARG A 72 19.50 -22.00 0.22
C ARG A 72 20.08 -22.33 1.60
N ALA A 73 19.27 -22.24 2.64
CA ALA A 73 19.65 -22.57 4.01
C ALA A 73 20.04 -24.05 4.17
N ASN A 74 19.33 -24.96 3.49
CA ASN A 74 19.66 -26.40 3.51
C ASN A 74 20.97 -26.72 2.79
N ALA A 75 21.23 -26.05 1.66
CA ALA A 75 22.50 -26.14 0.94
C ALA A 75 23.65 -25.40 1.65
N GLY A 76 23.31 -24.47 2.55
CA GLY A 76 24.23 -23.55 3.21
C GLY A 76 24.96 -22.67 2.20
N VAL A 77 24.18 -21.98 1.35
CA VAL A 77 24.66 -21.09 0.27
C VAL A 77 23.90 -19.76 0.33
N LYS A 78 24.56 -18.67 -0.07
CA LYS A 78 23.98 -17.32 -0.13
C LYS A 78 23.64 -16.93 -1.58
N ILE A 79 22.89 -15.84 -1.74
CA ILE A 79 22.65 -15.26 -3.06
C ILE A 79 24.00 -14.81 -3.65
N GLY A 80 24.24 -15.11 -4.93
CA GLY A 80 25.51 -14.82 -5.61
C GLY A 80 26.54 -15.95 -5.55
N ASP A 81 26.38 -16.93 -4.66
CA ASP A 81 27.27 -18.09 -4.59
C ASP A 81 27.16 -18.97 -5.83
N SER A 82 28.28 -19.56 -6.24
CA SER A 82 28.32 -20.56 -7.31
C SER A 82 28.21 -21.97 -6.74
N VAL A 83 27.19 -22.71 -7.16
CA VAL A 83 26.90 -24.08 -6.70
C VAL A 83 26.95 -25.07 -7.85
N ARG A 84 27.32 -26.32 -7.54
CA ARG A 84 27.26 -27.41 -8.52
C ARG A 84 25.91 -28.11 -8.43
N VAL A 85 25.24 -28.26 -9.56
CA VAL A 85 23.93 -28.91 -9.65
C VAL A 85 24.04 -30.19 -10.46
N ARG A 86 23.45 -31.29 -9.99
CA ARG A 86 23.43 -32.58 -10.72
C ARG A 86 22.06 -33.25 -10.68
N LYS A 87 21.77 -34.06 -11.69
CA LYS A 87 20.54 -34.87 -11.77
C LYS A 87 20.65 -36.09 -10.84
N ILE A 88 19.55 -36.44 -10.16
CA ILE A 88 19.43 -37.68 -9.40
C ILE A 88 18.08 -38.34 -9.67
N ALA A 89 18.03 -39.67 -9.70
CA ALA A 89 16.79 -40.42 -9.68
C ALA A 89 16.35 -40.63 -8.23
N VAL A 90 15.07 -40.38 -7.94
CA VAL A 90 14.52 -40.40 -6.58
C VAL A 90 13.40 -41.42 -6.49
N GLU A 91 13.43 -42.24 -5.44
CA GLU A 91 12.38 -43.20 -5.12
C GLU A 91 11.25 -42.54 -4.30
N ASP A 92 10.05 -43.12 -4.38
CA ASP A 92 8.90 -42.65 -3.59
C ASP A 92 9.04 -43.10 -2.13
N ALA A 93 8.83 -42.17 -1.20
CA ALA A 93 8.92 -42.42 0.22
C ALA A 93 7.77 -43.33 0.70
N ARG A 94 8.10 -44.35 1.49
CA ARG A 94 7.11 -45.15 2.23
C ARG A 94 6.74 -44.44 3.53
N SER A 95 7.73 -43.88 4.23
CA SER A 95 7.52 -43.06 5.42
C SER A 95 8.56 -41.95 5.52
N VAL A 96 8.14 -40.82 6.11
CA VAL A 96 9.00 -39.69 6.46
C VAL A 96 8.67 -39.24 7.87
N THR A 97 9.70 -39.16 8.71
CA THR A 97 9.59 -38.66 10.09
C THR A 97 10.19 -37.26 10.15
N LEU A 98 9.44 -36.31 10.71
CA LEU A 98 9.86 -34.92 10.89
C LEU A 98 9.95 -34.59 12.37
N ALA A 99 11.02 -33.94 12.78
CA ALA A 99 11.19 -33.41 14.13
C ALA A 99 10.79 -31.94 14.18
N GLY A 100 9.93 -31.57 15.13
CA GLY A 100 9.51 -30.19 15.36
C GLY A 100 9.77 -29.69 16.79
N PRO A 101 9.62 -28.38 17.03
CA PRO A 101 9.70 -27.79 18.38
C PRO A 101 8.78 -28.47 19.39
N SER A 102 9.21 -28.53 20.65
CA SER A 102 8.42 -29.09 21.76
C SER A 102 7.12 -28.33 22.06
N ALA A 103 6.96 -27.12 21.52
CA ALA A 103 5.70 -26.36 21.55
C ALA A 103 4.53 -27.11 20.89
N PHE A 104 4.80 -28.02 19.95
CA PHE A 104 3.76 -28.86 19.34
C PHE A 104 3.08 -29.82 20.34
N GLU A 105 3.76 -30.21 21.42
CA GLU A 105 3.16 -31.05 22.47
C GLU A 105 2.17 -30.27 23.36
N ARG A 106 2.20 -28.93 23.32
CA ARG A 106 1.37 -28.04 24.16
C ARG A 106 0.20 -27.41 23.42
N THR A 107 0.06 -27.65 22.11
CA THR A 107 -0.97 -27.04 21.28
C THR A 107 -2.27 -27.85 21.31
N SER A 108 -3.43 -27.18 21.30
CA SER A 108 -4.77 -27.80 21.32
C SER A 108 -5.20 -28.51 20.03
N VAL A 109 -4.29 -28.67 19.06
CA VAL A 109 -4.55 -29.28 17.75
C VAL A 109 -4.18 -30.76 17.80
N ASP A 110 -5.08 -31.64 17.35
CA ASP A 110 -4.83 -33.08 17.29
C ASP A 110 -3.62 -33.39 16.38
N ARG A 111 -2.73 -34.28 16.82
CA ARG A 111 -1.51 -34.70 16.10
C ARG A 111 -1.80 -35.19 14.67
N GLU A 112 -2.93 -35.86 14.47
CA GLU A 112 -3.39 -36.34 13.16
C GLU A 112 -3.62 -35.19 12.18
N THR A 113 -4.19 -34.07 12.64
CA THR A 113 -4.42 -32.87 11.81
C THR A 113 -3.09 -32.23 11.40
N ILE A 114 -2.11 -32.20 12.30
CA ILE A 114 -0.76 -31.69 12.01
C ILE A 114 -0.10 -32.56 10.95
N GLU A 115 -0.15 -33.88 11.09
CA GLU A 115 0.42 -34.83 10.13
C GLU A 115 -0.25 -34.71 8.74
N GLU A 116 -1.56 -34.52 8.67
CA GLU A 116 -2.28 -34.27 7.41
C GLU A 116 -1.85 -32.95 6.74
N VAL A 117 -1.73 -31.86 7.51
CA VAL A 117 -1.30 -30.56 6.99
C VAL A 117 0.13 -30.64 6.44
N VAL A 118 1.03 -31.27 7.18
CA VAL A 118 2.43 -31.46 6.78
C VAL A 118 2.53 -32.37 5.54
N LYS A 119 1.73 -33.44 5.48
CA LYS A 119 1.67 -34.32 4.31
C LYS A 119 1.19 -33.58 3.06
N ALA A 120 0.16 -32.74 3.20
CA ALA A 120 -0.36 -31.94 2.09
C ALA A 120 0.70 -30.95 1.57
N GLU A 121 1.47 -30.33 2.46
CA GLU A 121 2.49 -29.34 2.10
C GLU A 121 3.76 -29.99 1.49
N LEU A 122 4.11 -31.21 1.92
CA LEU A 122 5.25 -31.97 1.37
C LEU A 122 4.90 -32.75 0.10
N ARG A 123 3.65 -32.78 -0.35
CA ARG A 123 3.22 -33.60 -1.49
C ARG A 123 4.03 -33.29 -2.75
N ASN A 124 4.60 -34.32 -3.38
CA ASN A 124 5.48 -34.25 -4.54
C ASN A 124 6.77 -33.44 -4.33
N ARG A 125 7.20 -33.24 -3.08
CA ARG A 125 8.47 -32.60 -2.73
C ARG A 125 9.54 -33.65 -2.49
N PRO A 126 10.74 -33.50 -3.07
CA PRO A 126 11.90 -34.30 -2.69
C PRO A 126 12.43 -33.81 -1.34
N VAL A 127 12.81 -34.74 -0.48
CA VAL A 127 13.37 -34.46 0.84
C VAL A 127 14.58 -35.36 1.11
N ARG A 128 15.54 -34.84 1.86
CA ARG A 128 16.68 -35.59 2.38
C ARG A 128 16.68 -35.50 3.91
N GLU A 129 17.22 -36.52 4.55
CA GLU A 129 17.49 -36.49 5.99
C GLU A 129 18.37 -35.27 6.37
N GLY A 130 17.95 -34.54 7.39
CA GLY A 130 18.58 -33.30 7.84
C GLY A 130 18.17 -32.03 7.10
N ASP A 131 17.33 -32.11 6.06
CA ASP A 131 16.74 -30.92 5.43
C ASP A 131 15.75 -30.24 6.39
N ARG A 132 15.75 -28.90 6.37
CA ARG A 132 14.81 -28.06 7.08
C ARG A 132 13.63 -27.73 6.17
N VAL A 133 12.43 -27.82 6.73
CA VAL A 133 11.17 -27.54 6.04
C VAL A 133 10.36 -26.61 6.92
N ARG A 134 9.97 -25.46 6.38
CA ARG A 134 9.06 -24.55 7.07
C ARG A 134 7.62 -24.77 6.63
N VAL A 135 6.76 -25.10 7.59
CA VAL A 135 5.33 -25.33 7.37
C VAL A 135 4.57 -24.08 7.82
N GLU A 136 4.29 -23.15 6.91
CA GLU A 136 3.61 -21.89 7.27
C GLU A 136 2.16 -22.10 7.69
N ARG A 137 1.48 -23.15 7.20
CA ARG A 137 0.13 -23.50 7.67
C ARG A 137 0.06 -23.80 9.17
N LEU A 138 1.22 -24.07 9.79
CA LEU A 138 1.39 -24.23 11.24
C LEU A 138 2.11 -23.03 11.86
N GLY A 139 1.82 -21.81 11.38
CA GLY A 139 2.39 -20.58 11.93
C GLY A 139 3.87 -20.39 11.64
N GLY A 140 4.37 -20.97 10.54
CA GLY A 140 5.79 -20.89 10.16
C GLY A 140 6.68 -21.88 10.90
N ALA A 141 6.10 -22.95 11.44
CA ALA A 141 6.85 -23.92 12.23
C ALA A 141 7.99 -24.56 11.42
N ALA A 142 9.17 -24.50 12.01
CA ALA A 142 10.37 -25.13 11.52
C ALA A 142 10.38 -26.63 11.87
N LEU A 143 10.35 -27.47 10.85
CA LEU A 143 10.52 -28.92 10.98
C LEU A 143 11.83 -29.34 10.32
N ALA A 144 12.45 -30.38 10.84
CA ALA A 144 13.63 -31.00 10.22
C ALA A 144 13.35 -32.47 9.92
N VAL A 145 13.75 -32.95 8.75
CA VAL A 145 13.59 -34.36 8.37
C VAL A 145 14.53 -35.20 9.21
N SER A 146 14.00 -36.08 10.05
CA SER A 146 14.79 -36.91 10.94
C SER A 146 15.08 -38.29 10.36
N GLU A 147 14.13 -38.87 9.62
CA GLU A 147 14.28 -40.20 9.05
C GLU A 147 13.45 -40.32 7.77
N THR A 148 13.95 -41.10 6.80
CA THR A 148 13.29 -41.39 5.53
C THR A 148 13.37 -42.88 5.23
N ALA A 149 12.30 -43.45 4.67
CA ALA A 149 12.28 -44.85 4.23
C ALA A 149 11.83 -44.92 2.76
N PRO A 150 12.67 -45.41 1.83
CA PRO A 150 14.06 -45.88 2.00
C PRO A 150 15.03 -44.76 2.43
N GLU A 151 16.18 -45.12 3.00
CA GLU A 151 17.20 -44.15 3.42
C GLU A 151 17.73 -43.35 2.22
N GLY A 152 17.89 -42.04 2.40
CA GLY A 152 18.51 -41.16 1.41
C GLY A 152 17.55 -40.10 0.88
N VAL A 153 17.65 -39.80 -0.41
CA VAL A 153 16.77 -38.83 -1.08
C VAL A 153 15.48 -39.53 -1.48
N VAL A 154 14.35 -39.06 -0.97
CA VAL A 154 13.03 -39.62 -1.27
C VAL A 154 12.03 -38.55 -1.70
N ARG A 155 11.01 -38.94 -2.45
CA ARG A 155 9.90 -38.07 -2.85
C ARG A 155 8.64 -38.41 -2.06
N VAL A 156 8.03 -37.41 -1.43
CA VAL A 156 6.77 -37.60 -0.70
C VAL A 156 5.61 -37.68 -1.68
N THR A 157 4.76 -38.70 -1.52
CA THR A 157 3.56 -38.95 -2.36
C THR A 157 2.32 -39.15 -1.47
N ASP A 158 1.15 -39.32 -2.08
CA ASP A 158 -0.10 -39.59 -1.34
C ASP A 158 -0.06 -40.91 -0.56
N ALA A 159 0.76 -41.87 -1.01
CA ALA A 159 0.95 -43.16 -0.35
C ALA A 159 1.93 -43.10 0.85
N THR A 160 2.67 -41.99 1.01
CA THR A 160 3.66 -41.83 2.07
C THR A 160 2.98 -41.61 3.43
N THR A 161 3.46 -42.31 4.46
CA THR A 161 3.09 -42.05 5.85
C THR A 161 4.00 -40.98 6.44
N VAL A 162 3.43 -39.84 6.83
CA VAL A 162 4.18 -38.73 7.45
C VAL A 162 3.90 -38.73 8.94
N SER A 163 4.94 -38.68 9.77
CA SER A 163 4.82 -38.57 11.22
C SER A 163 5.62 -37.39 11.74
N VAL A 164 5.10 -36.71 12.76
CA VAL A 164 5.80 -35.58 13.41
C VAL A 164 6.15 -35.96 14.85
N THR A 165 7.41 -35.82 15.23
CA THR A 165 7.93 -36.08 16.58
C THR A 165 8.55 -34.82 17.19
N ALA A 166 8.66 -34.77 18.51
CA ALA A 166 9.34 -33.67 19.18
C ALA A 166 10.87 -33.82 19.06
N ALA A 167 11.56 -32.72 18.80
CA ALA A 167 13.02 -32.67 18.66
C ALA A 167 13.79 -33.14 19.92
N ASN A 168 13.16 -33.07 21.10
CA ASN A 168 13.73 -33.54 22.37
C ASN A 168 13.58 -35.05 22.61
N SER A 169 12.96 -35.80 21.70
CA SER A 169 12.88 -37.26 21.79
C SER A 169 14.28 -37.90 21.70
N LYS A 170 14.48 -39.02 22.40
CA LYS A 170 15.78 -39.73 22.45
C LYS A 170 16.28 -40.20 21.08
N ASP A 171 15.37 -40.29 20.11
CA ASP A 171 15.61 -40.84 18.78
C ASP A 171 16.03 -39.77 17.75
N ALA A 172 15.97 -38.46 18.07
CA ALA A 172 16.40 -37.39 17.18
C ALA A 172 17.93 -37.23 17.19
N SER A 173 18.55 -37.19 16.00
CA SER A 173 19.99 -37.00 15.82
C SER A 173 20.44 -35.60 16.28
N GLU A 174 21.72 -35.46 16.64
CA GLU A 174 22.31 -34.19 17.10
C GLU A 174 22.16 -33.08 16.04
N ALA A 175 22.32 -33.42 14.75
CA ALA A 175 22.11 -32.52 13.62
C ALA A 175 20.65 -32.02 13.49
N VAL A 176 19.66 -32.86 13.82
CA VAL A 176 18.24 -32.50 13.79
C VAL A 176 17.90 -31.57 14.96
N ARG A 177 18.48 -31.82 16.14
CA ARG A 177 18.32 -30.92 17.31
C ARG A 177 18.93 -29.56 17.06
N ASP A 178 20.12 -29.50 16.48
CA ASP A 178 20.78 -28.23 16.14
C ASP A 178 20.03 -27.49 15.02
N ALA A 179 19.47 -28.21 14.05
CA ALA A 179 18.62 -27.61 13.02
C ALA A 179 17.38 -26.93 13.61
N VAL A 180 16.63 -27.62 14.48
CA VAL A 180 15.43 -27.05 15.13
C VAL A 180 15.82 -25.90 16.07
N LYS A 181 16.87 -26.04 16.89
CA LYS A 181 17.34 -24.98 17.81
C LYS A 181 17.79 -23.71 17.09
N SER A 182 18.45 -23.85 15.93
CA SER A 182 18.86 -22.70 15.13
C SER A 182 17.69 -21.91 14.54
N MET A 183 16.50 -22.51 14.48
CA MET A 183 15.30 -21.92 13.87
C MET A 183 14.27 -21.41 14.88
N THR A 184 14.23 -21.94 16.11
CA THR A 184 13.17 -21.59 17.08
C THR A 184 13.57 -20.51 18.07
N GLY A 185 14.85 -20.15 18.17
CA GLY A 185 15.34 -19.37 19.30
C GLY A 185 15.16 -20.13 20.62
N SER A 186 15.91 -19.75 21.64
CA SER A 186 15.79 -20.31 22.99
C SER A 186 14.48 -19.89 23.64
N ASP A 187 13.48 -20.77 23.63
CA ASP A 187 12.24 -20.63 24.40
C ASP A 187 12.44 -21.28 25.78
N ASP A 188 13.34 -20.70 26.58
CA ASP A 188 13.45 -20.97 28.02
C ASP A 188 13.13 -19.66 28.75
N GLY A 189 12.05 -19.70 29.54
CA GLY A 189 11.31 -18.52 29.99
C GLY A 189 12.13 -17.43 30.70
N GLY A 190 11.91 -16.19 30.28
CA GLY A 190 12.34 -14.98 30.95
C GLY A 190 11.91 -13.76 30.16
N ASP A 191 10.99 -12.97 30.72
CA ASP A 191 10.61 -11.63 30.27
C ASP A 191 11.81 -10.69 30.47
N ASP A 192 12.74 -10.67 29.51
CA ASP A 192 13.81 -9.68 29.43
C ASP A 192 14.23 -9.43 27.96
N GLY A 193 14.38 -8.14 27.62
CA GLY A 193 14.52 -7.54 26.29
C GLY A 193 15.20 -8.36 25.18
N SER A 194 14.40 -8.73 24.17
CA SER A 194 14.72 -8.86 22.73
C SER A 194 16.14 -9.32 22.31
N ARG A 195 16.64 -10.43 22.83
CA ARG A 195 17.79 -11.14 22.24
C ARG A 195 17.32 -12.23 21.28
N GLY A 196 16.96 -11.87 20.05
CA GLY A 196 16.49 -12.81 19.03
C GLY A 196 17.36 -12.80 17.76
N ARG A 197 18.03 -13.90 17.44
CA ARG A 197 18.49 -14.15 16.06
C ARG A 197 17.27 -14.37 15.16
N ALA A 198 17.29 -13.69 14.02
CA ALA A 198 16.46 -13.79 12.80
C ALA A 198 14.96 -14.15 12.96
N THR A 199 14.11 -13.18 12.62
CA THR A 199 12.63 -13.27 12.59
C THR A 199 12.06 -14.16 11.48
N GLY A 200 12.87 -14.99 10.83
CA GLY A 200 12.46 -15.93 9.80
C GLY A 200 12.01 -15.32 8.46
N VAL A 201 11.79 -14.01 8.36
CA VAL A 201 11.34 -13.33 7.13
C VAL A 201 12.45 -13.30 6.08
N THR A 202 12.12 -13.62 4.83
CA THR A 202 13.06 -13.70 3.70
C THR A 202 12.69 -12.71 2.60
N TYR A 203 13.59 -12.46 1.64
CA TYR A 203 13.29 -11.54 0.52
C TYR A 203 12.09 -12.01 -0.31
N GLU A 204 11.84 -13.32 -0.35
CA GLU A 204 10.69 -13.88 -1.04
C GLU A 204 9.35 -13.63 -0.34
N ASP A 205 9.38 -13.16 0.91
CA ASP A 205 8.20 -12.80 1.69
C ASP A 205 7.83 -11.30 1.55
N ILE A 206 8.63 -10.54 0.80
CA ILE A 206 8.37 -9.13 0.48
C ILE A 206 7.96 -9.05 -0.99
N GLY A 207 6.79 -8.50 -1.29
CA GLY A 207 6.32 -8.28 -2.66
C GLY A 207 6.31 -6.79 -3.04
N GLY A 208 6.57 -6.48 -4.31
CA GLY A 208 6.33 -5.16 -4.89
C GLY A 208 7.28 -4.03 -4.50
N LEU A 209 8.41 -4.36 -3.86
CA LEU A 209 9.44 -3.42 -3.42
C LEU A 209 10.84 -3.84 -3.91
N ASP A 210 10.92 -4.45 -5.10
CA ASP A 210 12.16 -5.05 -5.59
C ASP A 210 13.25 -3.98 -5.85
N ASP A 211 12.88 -2.82 -6.40
CA ASP A 211 13.83 -1.70 -6.66
C ASP A 211 14.36 -1.12 -5.34
N GLU A 212 13.49 -0.87 -4.37
CA GLU A 212 13.86 -0.38 -3.04
C GLU A 212 14.68 -1.40 -2.27
N LEU A 213 14.36 -2.70 -2.42
CA LEU A 213 15.10 -3.78 -1.79
C LEU A 213 16.53 -3.88 -2.35
N ASP A 214 16.71 -3.74 -3.66
CA ASP A 214 18.03 -3.75 -4.28
C ASP A 214 18.89 -2.55 -3.79
N LEU A 215 18.30 -1.36 -3.63
CA LEU A 215 18.99 -0.22 -3.02
C LEU A 215 19.44 -0.52 -1.58
N VAL A 216 18.57 -1.11 -0.76
CA VAL A 216 18.93 -1.47 0.62
C VAL A 216 20.00 -2.58 0.62
N ARG A 217 19.95 -3.52 -0.31
CA ARG A 217 20.95 -4.60 -0.44
C ARG A 217 22.31 -4.04 -0.81
N GLU A 218 22.41 -3.15 -1.79
CA GLU A 218 23.68 -2.51 -2.14
C GLU A 218 24.31 -1.76 -0.96
N MET A 219 23.49 -1.17 -0.09
CA MET A 219 23.96 -0.41 1.06
C MET A 219 24.35 -1.26 2.26
N ILE A 220 23.79 -2.46 2.42
CA ILE A 220 23.96 -3.30 3.61
C ILE A 220 24.71 -4.60 3.31
N GLU A 221 24.33 -5.31 2.25
CA GLU A 221 24.93 -6.59 1.86
C GLU A 221 26.36 -6.38 1.36
N LEU A 222 26.59 -5.36 0.52
CA LEU A 222 27.87 -5.11 -0.14
C LEU A 222 29.01 -4.76 0.85
N PRO A 223 28.80 -3.87 1.85
CA PRO A 223 29.82 -3.61 2.88
C PRO A 223 30.16 -4.83 3.74
N LEU A 224 29.18 -5.70 4.02
CA LEU A 224 29.37 -6.87 4.88
C LEU A 224 29.97 -8.08 4.14
N SER A 225 29.62 -8.25 2.86
CA SER A 225 30.07 -9.36 2.02
C SER A 225 31.42 -9.10 1.35
N GLU A 226 31.67 -7.88 0.88
CA GLU A 226 32.89 -7.51 0.14
C GLU A 226 33.63 -6.28 0.73
N PRO A 227 34.09 -6.32 2.00
CA PRO A 227 34.79 -5.17 2.62
C PRO A 227 36.06 -4.72 1.88
N GLU A 228 36.72 -5.67 1.20
CA GLU A 228 37.95 -5.42 0.45
C GLU A 228 37.74 -4.45 -0.72
N VAL A 229 36.55 -4.46 -1.34
CA VAL A 229 36.21 -3.59 -2.46
C VAL A 229 36.15 -2.13 -2.01
N PHE A 230 35.52 -1.86 -0.86
CA PHE A 230 35.45 -0.53 -0.27
C PHE A 230 36.84 -0.01 0.13
N ALA A 231 37.66 -0.89 0.73
CA ALA A 231 39.03 -0.56 1.10
C ALA A 231 39.91 -0.25 -0.13
N HIS A 232 39.73 -0.98 -1.23
CA HIS A 232 40.48 -0.75 -2.47
C HIS A 232 40.06 0.54 -3.18
N LEU A 233 38.76 0.84 -3.20
CA LEU A 233 38.19 2.05 -3.79
C LEU A 233 38.43 3.30 -2.92
N GLY A 234 38.80 3.11 -1.65
CA GLY A 234 39.05 4.21 -0.71
C GLY A 234 37.77 4.98 -0.33
N ILE A 235 36.61 4.33 -0.41
CA ILE A 235 35.31 4.89 -0.05
C ILE A 235 34.87 4.34 1.30
N GLU A 236 34.26 5.19 2.13
CA GLU A 236 33.66 4.74 3.38
C GLU A 236 32.29 4.10 3.11
N PRO A 237 31.98 2.96 3.74
CA PRO A 237 30.65 2.36 3.63
C PRO A 237 29.60 3.28 4.29
N PRO A 238 28.35 3.26 3.79
CA PRO A 238 27.28 4.06 4.39
C PRO A 238 27.02 3.60 5.83
N LYS A 239 26.86 4.56 6.75
CA LYS A 239 26.66 4.24 8.18
C LYS A 239 25.20 4.02 8.54
N GLY A 240 24.29 4.65 7.79
CA GLY A 240 22.88 4.48 8.02
C GLY A 240 21.98 4.78 6.82
N VAL A 241 20.84 4.11 6.83
CA VAL A 241 19.78 4.20 5.82
C VAL A 241 18.48 4.64 6.49
N LEU A 242 17.84 5.67 5.95
CA LEU A 242 16.54 6.14 6.41
C LEU A 242 15.46 5.71 5.41
N LEU A 243 14.54 4.86 5.86
CA LEU A 243 13.36 4.42 5.14
C LEU A 243 12.19 5.34 5.48
N HIS A 244 11.56 5.98 4.49
CA HIS A 244 10.39 6.83 4.73
C HIS A 244 9.20 6.50 3.83
N GLY A 245 8.02 7.08 4.12
CA GLY A 245 6.78 6.94 3.33
C GLY A 245 5.59 6.46 4.16
N PRO A 246 4.44 6.13 3.54
CA PRO A 246 3.21 5.83 4.26
C PRO A 246 3.32 4.61 5.20
N PRO A 247 2.51 4.56 6.29
CA PRO A 247 2.45 3.41 7.18
C PRO A 247 1.89 2.17 6.46
N GLY A 248 2.31 0.98 6.90
CA GLY A 248 1.81 -0.28 6.33
C GLY A 248 2.41 -0.67 4.97
N THR A 249 3.43 0.05 4.50
CA THR A 249 4.20 -0.27 3.29
C THR A 249 5.28 -1.34 3.49
N GLY A 250 5.54 -1.76 4.74
CA GLY A 250 6.47 -2.86 5.03
C GLY A 250 7.92 -2.45 5.33
N LYS A 251 8.17 -1.21 5.76
CA LYS A 251 9.52 -0.72 6.14
C LYS A 251 10.24 -1.65 7.13
N THR A 252 9.52 -2.08 8.17
CA THR A 252 10.02 -3.02 9.20
C THR A 252 10.25 -4.43 8.64
N LEU A 253 9.49 -4.85 7.63
CA LEU A 253 9.68 -6.16 6.97
C LEU A 253 10.96 -6.18 6.13
N ILE A 254 11.24 -5.09 5.38
CA ILE A 254 12.49 -4.95 4.62
C ILE A 254 13.71 -5.10 5.52
N ALA A 255 13.76 -4.34 6.62
CA ALA A 255 14.89 -4.38 7.54
C ALA A 255 15.10 -5.78 8.14
N LYS A 256 14.01 -6.47 8.49
CA LYS A 256 14.04 -7.85 9.00
C LYS A 256 14.53 -8.86 7.97
N ALA A 257 14.08 -8.74 6.72
CA ALA A 257 14.50 -9.64 5.65
C ALA A 257 15.97 -9.47 5.30
N VAL A 258 16.45 -8.22 5.23
CA VAL A 258 17.86 -7.94 4.96
C VAL A 258 18.75 -8.52 6.06
N ALA A 259 18.38 -8.32 7.33
CA ALA A 259 19.14 -8.85 8.45
C ALA A 259 19.23 -10.39 8.46
N ASN A 260 18.15 -11.06 8.06
CA ASN A 260 18.11 -12.51 7.96
C ASN A 260 19.00 -13.03 6.82
N GLU A 261 19.05 -12.37 5.65
CA GLU A 261 19.89 -12.84 4.54
C GLU A 261 21.39 -12.62 4.82
N VAL A 262 21.77 -11.50 5.44
CA VAL A 262 23.18 -11.24 5.77
C VAL A 262 23.68 -12.01 7.00
N ASP A 263 22.80 -12.74 7.71
CA ASP A 263 23.07 -13.43 8.98
C ASP A 263 23.65 -12.50 10.06
N ALA A 264 23.11 -11.28 10.13
CA ALA A 264 23.52 -10.26 11.09
C ALA A 264 22.63 -10.26 12.34
N SER A 265 23.20 -9.87 13.49
CA SER A 265 22.42 -9.65 14.71
C SER A 265 21.43 -8.49 14.49
N PHE A 266 20.13 -8.74 14.65
CA PHE A 266 19.09 -7.72 14.44
C PHE A 266 18.55 -7.21 15.77
N THR A 267 18.77 -5.92 16.06
CA THR A 267 18.23 -5.27 17.26
C THR A 267 17.18 -4.25 16.85
N THR A 268 15.94 -4.45 17.29
CA THR A 268 14.83 -3.51 17.06
C THR A 268 14.67 -2.59 18.25
N ILE A 269 14.49 -1.30 18.00
CA ILE A 269 14.10 -0.30 18.97
C ILE A 269 12.91 0.47 18.38
N SER A 270 11.81 0.57 19.11
CA SER A 270 10.72 1.48 18.74
C SER A 270 10.91 2.84 19.45
N GLY A 271 10.69 3.94 18.74
CA GLY A 271 10.87 5.29 19.27
C GLY A 271 10.20 5.52 20.65
N PRO A 272 8.91 5.18 20.82
CA PRO A 272 8.22 5.25 22.11
C PRO A 272 8.86 4.42 23.24
N GLU A 273 9.51 3.29 22.93
CA GLU A 273 10.15 2.44 23.94
C GLU A 273 11.41 3.07 24.53
N VAL A 274 12.02 4.03 23.84
CA VAL A 274 13.20 4.75 24.32
C VAL A 274 12.80 5.83 25.33
N LEU A 275 11.59 6.39 25.22
CA LEU A 275 11.12 7.48 26.05
C LEU A 275 10.72 6.98 27.45
N SER A 276 11.51 7.37 28.46
CA SER A 276 11.21 7.07 29.85
C SER A 276 10.92 8.35 30.64
N LYS A 277 10.16 8.21 31.74
CA LYS A 277 9.85 9.32 32.65
C LYS A 277 11.05 9.72 33.52
N TYR A 278 12.08 8.88 33.60
CA TYR A 278 13.23 9.09 34.48
C TYR A 278 14.39 9.71 33.71
N LYS A 279 14.97 10.76 34.28
CA LYS A 279 16.02 11.55 33.63
C LYS A 279 17.29 10.70 33.44
N GLY A 280 17.68 10.48 32.18
CA GLY A 280 18.94 9.84 31.79
C GLY A 280 18.82 8.37 31.39
N GLU A 281 17.72 7.71 31.75
CA GLU A 281 17.49 6.29 31.41
C GLU A 281 17.33 6.08 29.90
N SER A 282 16.67 6.99 29.18
CA SER A 282 16.59 6.98 27.71
C SER A 282 17.96 7.06 27.02
N GLU A 283 18.89 7.85 27.59
CA GLU A 283 20.25 8.02 27.05
C GLU A 283 21.12 6.78 27.34
N GLU A 284 20.95 6.17 28.52
CA GLU A 284 21.62 4.93 28.92
C GLU A 284 21.16 3.75 28.07
N LYS A 285 19.84 3.59 27.87
CA LYS A 285 19.26 2.55 27.02
C LYS A 285 19.80 2.61 25.58
N LEU A 286 19.90 3.81 24.99
CA LEU A 286 20.53 3.98 23.67
C LEU A 286 22.00 3.54 23.68
N ARG A 287 22.76 3.89 24.72
CA ARG A 287 24.17 3.50 24.83
C ARG A 287 24.34 1.99 24.95
N GLU A 288 23.49 1.33 25.74
CA GLU A 288 23.49 -0.13 25.91
C GLU A 288 23.19 -0.84 24.60
N VAL A 289 22.21 -0.37 23.81
CA VAL A 289 21.89 -1.02 22.53
C VAL A 289 23.05 -0.89 21.54
N PHE A 290 23.65 0.30 21.41
CA PHE A 290 24.80 0.48 20.52
C PHE A 290 26.02 -0.32 20.97
N GLN A 291 26.23 -0.46 22.29
CA GLN A 291 27.30 -1.32 22.81
C GLN A 291 27.04 -2.79 22.52
N SER A 292 25.82 -3.27 22.76
CA SER A 292 25.43 -4.66 22.49
C SER A 292 25.53 -5.00 21.00
N ALA A 293 25.17 -4.07 20.11
CA ALA A 293 25.32 -4.25 18.67
C ALA A 293 26.80 -4.38 18.26
N ARG A 294 27.71 -3.60 18.86
CA ARG A 294 29.15 -3.70 18.62
C ARG A 294 29.74 -5.03 19.10
N GLU A 295 29.27 -5.52 20.25
CA GLU A 295 29.72 -6.81 20.81
C GLU A 295 29.24 -8.00 19.98
N ASN A 296 28.10 -7.86 19.28
CA ASN A 296 27.48 -8.91 18.44
C ASN A 296 27.67 -8.68 16.93
N ALA A 297 28.67 -7.89 16.53
CA ALA A 297 28.92 -7.57 15.12
C ALA A 297 29.25 -8.84 14.29
N PRO A 298 28.76 -8.97 13.04
CA PRO A 298 28.00 -7.98 12.26
C PRO A 298 26.56 -7.78 12.76
N ALA A 299 26.12 -6.52 12.92
CA ALA A 299 24.83 -6.19 13.52
C ALA A 299 24.09 -5.05 12.81
N ILE A 300 22.76 -5.12 12.83
CA ILE A 300 21.85 -4.11 12.28
C ILE A 300 21.00 -3.57 13.43
N ILE A 301 21.04 -2.26 13.63
CA ILE A 301 20.17 -1.55 14.58
C ILE A 301 19.02 -0.94 13.79
N PHE A 302 17.79 -1.37 14.06
CA PHE A 302 16.59 -0.85 13.42
C PHE A 302 15.80 0.04 14.39
N PHE A 303 15.66 1.32 14.05
CA PHE A 303 14.81 2.28 14.74
C PHE A 303 13.47 2.39 14.01
N ASP A 304 12.39 1.93 14.62
CA ASP A 304 11.04 2.15 14.13
C ASP A 304 10.45 3.43 14.73
N GLU A 305 9.66 4.17 13.95
CA GLU A 305 9.07 5.46 14.36
C GLU A 305 10.11 6.43 14.93
N ILE A 306 11.24 6.59 14.24
CA ILE A 306 12.34 7.45 14.70
C ILE A 306 11.92 8.92 14.84
N ASP A 307 10.88 9.35 14.13
CA ASP A 307 10.27 10.66 14.25
C ASP A 307 9.69 10.96 15.65
N SER A 308 9.38 9.93 16.44
CA SER A 308 8.90 10.12 17.81
C SER A 308 10.00 10.55 18.79
N ILE A 309 11.27 10.25 18.49
CA ILE A 309 12.44 10.59 19.33
C ILE A 309 13.34 11.63 18.69
N ALA A 310 13.16 11.88 17.40
CA ALA A 310 14.04 12.72 16.60
C ALA A 310 13.35 13.87 15.88
N SER A 311 12.39 14.49 16.57
CA SER A 311 11.71 15.71 16.15
C SER A 311 12.69 16.89 15.97
N LYS A 312 12.28 17.91 15.19
CA LYS A 312 13.00 19.18 15.09
C LYS A 312 13.12 19.84 16.46
N ARG A 313 14.27 20.49 16.68
CA ARG A 313 14.63 21.08 17.98
C ARG A 313 13.69 22.16 18.48
N ASP A 314 13.03 22.85 17.56
CA ASP A 314 12.07 23.92 17.85
C ASP A 314 10.67 23.37 18.19
N ASP A 315 10.35 22.16 17.75
CA ASP A 315 9.03 21.51 17.91
C ASP A 315 8.99 20.51 19.08
N GLY A 316 10.16 19.97 19.48
CA GLY A 316 10.30 18.92 20.49
C GLY A 316 10.57 19.40 21.92
N GLY A 317 10.33 18.52 22.90
CA GLY A 317 10.63 18.78 24.31
C GLY A 317 12.12 18.69 24.67
N ASP A 318 12.53 19.29 25.79
CA ASP A 318 13.91 19.22 26.33
C ASP A 318 14.46 17.79 26.51
N LEU A 319 13.56 16.81 26.69
CA LEU A 319 13.94 15.40 26.77
C LEU A 319 14.32 14.85 25.38
N GLU A 320 13.47 15.06 24.38
CA GLU A 320 13.68 14.63 22.99
C GLU A 320 14.98 15.22 22.44
N ASN A 321 15.20 16.52 22.64
CA ASN A 321 16.42 17.21 22.20
C ASN A 321 17.71 16.59 22.75
N ARG A 322 17.68 16.06 23.98
CA ARG A 322 18.83 15.35 24.56
C ARG A 322 19.01 13.95 23.97
N VAL A 323 17.91 13.23 23.76
CA VAL A 323 17.92 11.91 23.11
C VAL A 323 18.48 12.02 21.68
N VAL A 324 18.05 13.03 20.92
CA VAL A 324 18.62 13.35 19.60
C VAL A 324 20.11 13.60 19.70
N GLY A 325 20.54 14.49 20.60
CA GLY A 325 21.97 14.78 20.79
C GLY A 325 22.80 13.53 21.09
N GLN A 326 22.28 12.63 21.93
CA GLN A 326 22.93 11.36 22.25
C GLN A 326 22.98 10.41 21.04
N LEU A 327 21.89 10.29 20.27
CA LEU A 327 21.85 9.47 19.06
C LEU A 327 22.88 9.95 18.02
N LEU A 328 22.94 11.27 17.79
CA LEU A 328 23.94 11.89 16.91
C LEU A 328 25.37 11.53 17.32
N SER A 329 25.67 11.63 18.61
CA SER A 329 27.00 11.29 19.14
C SER A 329 27.34 9.80 19.01
N LEU A 330 26.35 8.91 19.09
CA LEU A 330 26.55 7.47 18.95
C LEU A 330 26.80 7.09 17.48
N MET A 331 26.08 7.71 16.54
CA MET A 331 26.28 7.50 15.09
C MET A 331 27.64 8.03 14.63
N ASP A 332 28.03 9.23 15.07
CA ASP A 332 29.34 9.81 14.73
C ASP A 332 30.49 8.94 15.29
N GLY A 333 30.25 8.27 16.44
CA GLY A 333 31.20 7.38 17.10
C GLY A 333 31.23 5.94 16.58
N LEU A 334 30.50 5.61 15.49
CA LEU A 334 30.59 4.30 14.83
C LEU A 334 31.87 4.20 13.97
N ASP A 335 32.56 3.06 14.10
CA ASP A 335 33.78 2.74 13.35
C ASP A 335 33.50 2.67 11.85
N ALA A 336 34.40 3.21 11.04
CA ALA A 336 34.28 3.25 9.57
C ALA A 336 34.41 1.86 8.89
N ARG A 337 34.53 0.78 9.66
CA ARG A 337 34.65 -0.60 9.14
C ARG A 337 33.31 -1.18 8.67
N GLY A 338 32.18 -0.55 8.98
CA GLY A 338 30.86 -0.97 8.48
C GLY A 338 30.28 -2.21 9.19
N ASP A 339 30.86 -2.62 10.31
CA ASP A 339 30.44 -3.82 11.06
C ASP A 339 29.06 -3.64 11.75
N VAL A 340 28.61 -2.39 11.92
CA VAL A 340 27.30 -2.04 12.48
C VAL A 340 26.62 -1.03 11.56
N VAL A 341 25.42 -1.36 11.08
CA VAL A 341 24.61 -0.49 10.22
C VAL A 341 23.35 -0.05 10.97
N VAL A 342 22.99 1.23 10.84
CA VAL A 342 21.77 1.79 11.45
C VAL A 342 20.70 2.01 10.40
N ILE A 343 19.53 1.42 10.58
CA ILE A 343 18.35 1.64 9.72
C ILE A 343 17.31 2.41 10.54
N GLY A 344 16.84 3.54 10.04
CA GLY A 344 15.72 4.28 10.62
C GLY A 344 14.48 4.16 9.75
N ALA A 345 13.30 4.00 10.34
CA ALA A 345 12.02 4.08 9.65
C ALA A 345 11.20 5.26 10.19
N THR A 346 10.63 6.05 9.28
CA THR A 346 9.74 7.17 9.62
C THR A 346 8.55 7.23 8.66
N ASN A 347 7.40 7.69 9.13
CA ASN A 347 6.29 8.04 8.25
C ASN A 347 6.39 9.50 7.78
N ARG A 348 7.17 10.33 8.49
CA ARG A 348 7.27 11.78 8.29
C ARG A 348 8.73 12.18 8.24
N VAL A 349 9.30 12.28 7.04
CA VAL A 349 10.71 12.70 6.88
C VAL A 349 10.92 14.18 7.26
N ASP A 350 9.89 15.01 7.10
CA ASP A 350 9.97 16.45 7.36
C ASP A 350 9.93 16.84 8.84
N SER A 351 9.46 15.95 9.72
CA SER A 351 9.49 16.18 11.17
C SER A 351 10.85 15.88 11.79
N LEU A 352 11.74 15.18 11.08
CA LEU A 352 13.05 14.78 11.60
C LEU A 352 14.03 15.94 11.70
N ASP A 353 14.92 15.90 12.71
CA ASP A 353 16.04 16.84 12.85
C ASP A 353 16.95 16.74 11.60
N PRO A 354 17.14 17.84 10.84
CA PRO A 354 17.98 17.85 9.63
C PRO A 354 19.42 17.40 9.86
N ALA A 355 19.93 17.43 11.09
CA ALA A 355 21.25 16.96 11.44
C ALA A 355 21.40 15.44 11.31
N LEU A 356 20.32 14.67 11.44
CA LEU A 356 20.34 13.21 11.22
C LEU A 356 20.50 12.84 9.75
N ARG A 357 19.98 13.69 8.86
CA ARG A 357 19.99 13.54 7.39
C ARG A 357 21.30 13.99 6.72
N ARG A 358 22.30 14.39 7.49
CA ARG A 358 23.60 14.84 6.96
C ARG A 358 24.53 13.66 6.76
N GLY A 359 25.38 13.75 5.74
CA GLY A 359 26.42 12.76 5.46
C GLY A 359 27.31 12.46 6.67
N GLY A 360 27.58 11.18 6.89
CA GLY A 360 28.20 10.57 8.07
C GLY A 360 27.20 9.93 9.04
N ARG A 361 25.89 10.00 8.79
CA ARG A 361 24.81 9.49 9.67
C ARG A 361 23.78 8.69 8.88
N PHE A 362 22.62 9.25 8.57
CA PHE A 362 21.74 8.70 7.53
C PHE A 362 22.21 9.27 6.19
N ASP A 363 23.10 8.52 5.55
CA ASP A 363 23.72 8.90 4.28
C ASP A 363 22.76 8.77 3.10
N ARG A 364 21.72 7.96 3.28
CA ARG A 364 20.77 7.59 2.23
C ARG A 364 19.35 7.62 2.76
N GLU A 365 18.48 8.23 1.96
CA GLU A 365 17.04 8.26 2.16
C GLU A 365 16.41 7.42 1.06
N ILE A 366 15.59 6.45 1.44
CA ILE A 366 14.86 5.58 0.53
C ILE A 366 13.38 5.80 0.81
N GLU A 367 12.70 6.31 -0.21
CA GLU A 367 11.25 6.45 -0.19
C GLU A 367 10.62 5.09 -0.50
N ILE A 368 9.75 4.63 0.39
CA ILE A 368 8.92 3.45 0.20
C ILE A 368 7.50 3.94 -0.01
N GLY A 369 7.11 4.01 -1.28
CA GLY A 369 5.82 4.50 -1.74
C GLY A 369 4.69 3.47 -1.67
N VAL A 370 3.53 3.87 -2.20
CA VAL A 370 2.39 2.96 -2.39
C VAL A 370 2.68 2.05 -3.59
N PRO A 371 2.47 0.72 -3.47
CA PRO A 371 2.81 -0.20 -4.55
C PRO A 371 1.97 0.04 -5.82
N ASN A 372 2.63 -0.07 -6.98
CA ASN A 372 1.99 -0.06 -8.30
C ASN A 372 1.19 -1.36 -8.53
N GLU A 373 0.48 -1.46 -9.66
CA GLU A 373 -0.35 -2.64 -9.95
C GLU A 373 0.45 -3.96 -9.95
N ALA A 374 1.66 -3.95 -10.54
CA ALA A 374 2.53 -5.12 -10.55
C ALA A 374 2.99 -5.49 -9.12
N GLY A 375 3.35 -4.50 -8.30
CA GLY A 375 3.74 -4.71 -6.92
C GLY A 375 2.59 -5.21 -6.06
N ARG A 376 1.37 -4.69 -6.25
CA ARG A 376 0.17 -5.22 -5.57
C ARG A 376 -0.11 -6.66 -5.95
N ARG A 377 0.06 -7.02 -7.23
CA ARG A 377 -0.05 -8.41 -7.69
C ARG A 377 0.97 -9.30 -6.97
N GLU A 378 2.22 -8.86 -6.82
CA GLU A 378 3.24 -9.63 -6.09
C GLU A 378 2.94 -9.77 -4.59
N ILE A 379 2.47 -8.70 -3.95
CA ILE A 379 2.04 -8.73 -2.54
C ILE A 379 0.87 -9.71 -2.37
N LEU A 380 -0.09 -9.69 -3.28
CA LEU A 380 -1.19 -10.66 -3.30
C LEU A 380 -0.68 -12.08 -3.54
N ASP A 381 0.28 -12.28 -4.45
CA ASP A 381 0.91 -13.59 -4.65
C ASP A 381 1.57 -14.08 -3.34
N VAL A 382 2.27 -13.22 -2.59
CA VAL A 382 2.85 -13.56 -1.28
C VAL A 382 1.77 -14.00 -0.28
N HIS A 383 0.72 -13.20 -0.09
CA HIS A 383 -0.31 -13.51 0.90
C HIS A 383 -1.24 -14.65 0.49
N THR A 384 -1.41 -14.90 -0.81
CA THR A 384 -2.31 -15.96 -1.32
C THR A 384 -1.59 -17.26 -1.66
N ARG A 385 -0.26 -17.31 -1.75
CA ARG A 385 0.52 -18.51 -2.16
C ARG A 385 0.20 -19.79 -1.38
N ARG A 386 -0.23 -19.68 -0.12
CA ARG A 386 -0.57 -20.84 0.74
C ARG A 386 -2.06 -21.00 1.02
N MET A 387 -2.87 -20.07 0.50
CA MET A 387 -4.32 -20.14 0.57
C MET A 387 -4.85 -21.11 -0.48
N PRO A 388 -5.80 -22.00 -0.14
CA PRO A 388 -6.47 -22.84 -1.13
C PRO A 388 -7.44 -21.98 -1.96
N LEU A 389 -6.96 -21.43 -3.07
CA LEU A 389 -7.77 -20.63 -4.00
C LEU A 389 -8.58 -21.53 -4.93
N ALA A 390 -9.84 -21.18 -5.18
CA ALA A 390 -10.65 -21.79 -6.23
C ALA A 390 -10.20 -21.30 -7.62
N GLU A 391 -10.42 -22.11 -8.68
CA GLU A 391 -10.01 -21.81 -10.06
C GLU A 391 -10.56 -20.47 -10.61
N GLY A 392 -11.61 -19.92 -10.01
CA GLY A 392 -12.22 -18.64 -10.41
C GLY A 392 -11.58 -17.39 -9.79
N VAL A 393 -10.52 -17.51 -8.99
CA VAL A 393 -9.81 -16.37 -8.38
C VAL A 393 -8.69 -15.92 -9.32
N ASP A 394 -8.80 -14.68 -9.80
CA ASP A 394 -7.82 -14.05 -10.68
C ASP A 394 -7.09 -12.94 -9.89
N ILE A 395 -5.79 -13.14 -9.62
CA ILE A 395 -4.96 -12.22 -8.86
C ILE A 395 -4.69 -10.92 -9.63
N ASP A 396 -4.57 -10.99 -10.96
CA ASP A 396 -4.36 -9.80 -11.80
C ASP A 396 -5.56 -8.85 -11.68
N ARG A 397 -6.76 -9.41 -11.77
CA ARG A 397 -8.01 -8.66 -11.61
C ARG A 397 -8.18 -8.08 -10.20
N LEU A 398 -7.67 -8.75 -9.17
CA LEU A 398 -7.69 -8.20 -7.81
C LEU A 398 -6.73 -7.00 -7.71
N ALA A 399 -5.50 -7.13 -8.23
CA ALA A 399 -4.51 -6.06 -8.20
C ALA A 399 -4.96 -4.79 -8.95
N SER A 400 -5.70 -4.94 -10.05
CA SER A 400 -6.25 -3.82 -10.82
C SER A 400 -7.38 -3.08 -10.09
N ARG A 401 -8.07 -3.74 -9.13
CA ARG A 401 -9.20 -3.17 -8.37
C ARG A 401 -8.82 -2.65 -6.98
N THR A 402 -7.63 -2.95 -6.49
CA THR A 402 -7.13 -2.51 -5.18
C THR A 402 -6.26 -1.26 -5.30
N HIS A 403 -6.71 -0.24 -6.04
CA HIS A 403 -5.95 1.01 -6.17
C HIS A 403 -5.79 1.69 -4.80
N GLY A 404 -4.58 2.18 -4.51
CA GLY A 404 -4.27 2.82 -3.23
C GLY A 404 -4.13 1.88 -2.02
N PHE A 405 -4.27 0.56 -2.18
CA PHE A 405 -4.02 -0.39 -1.10
C PHE A 405 -2.52 -0.52 -0.84
N VAL A 406 -2.11 -0.44 0.44
CA VAL A 406 -0.74 -0.76 0.86
C VAL A 406 -0.59 -2.24 1.20
N GLY A 407 0.65 -2.70 1.47
CA GLY A 407 0.92 -4.09 1.82
C GLY A 407 0.06 -4.62 2.98
N ALA A 408 -0.08 -3.82 4.05
CA ALA A 408 -0.93 -4.16 5.18
C ALA A 408 -2.43 -4.26 4.83
N ASP A 409 -2.91 -3.48 3.85
CA ASP A 409 -4.30 -3.54 3.40
C ASP A 409 -4.54 -4.80 2.57
N LEU A 410 -3.59 -5.15 1.69
CA LEU A 410 -3.66 -6.38 0.89
C LEU A 410 -3.56 -7.63 1.78
N GLU A 411 -2.75 -7.59 2.83
CA GLU A 411 -2.73 -8.61 3.87
C GLU A 411 -4.09 -8.74 4.56
N SER A 412 -4.68 -7.60 4.95
CA SER A 412 -5.99 -7.54 5.59
C SER A 412 -7.10 -8.05 4.66
N LEU A 413 -7.04 -7.72 3.36
CA LEU A 413 -7.94 -8.21 2.33
C LEU A 413 -7.88 -9.73 2.21
N ALA A 414 -6.68 -10.29 2.13
CA ALA A 414 -6.49 -11.74 2.05
C ALA A 414 -6.97 -12.46 3.32
N LYS A 415 -6.68 -11.89 4.51
CA LYS A 415 -7.18 -12.41 5.80
C LYS A 415 -8.71 -12.36 5.87
N GLU A 416 -9.33 -11.26 5.46
CA GLU A 416 -10.79 -11.11 5.50
C GLU A 416 -11.48 -12.03 4.48
N ALA A 417 -10.88 -12.27 3.31
CA ALA A 417 -11.36 -13.26 2.36
C ALA A 417 -11.32 -14.68 2.95
N ALA A 418 -10.22 -15.05 3.62
CA ALA A 418 -10.12 -16.33 4.32
C ALA A 418 -11.13 -16.46 5.47
N MET A 419 -11.32 -15.40 6.25
CA MET A 419 -12.33 -15.36 7.32
C MET A 419 -13.76 -15.45 6.78
N THR A 420 -14.03 -14.83 5.65
CA THR A 420 -15.34 -14.91 4.98
C THR A 420 -15.62 -16.33 4.49
N ALA A 421 -14.62 -16.98 3.88
CA ALA A 421 -14.72 -18.39 3.51
C ALA A 421 -14.96 -19.29 4.74
N LEU A 422 -14.26 -19.04 5.86
CA LEU A 422 -14.47 -19.75 7.13
C LEU A 422 -15.90 -19.53 7.68
N ARG A 423 -16.41 -18.30 7.65
CA ARG A 423 -17.79 -17.97 8.09
C ARG A 423 -18.83 -18.67 7.20
N ARG A 424 -18.62 -18.73 5.89
CA ARG A 424 -19.48 -19.47 4.94
C ARG A 424 -19.55 -20.94 5.32
N VAL A 425 -18.40 -21.59 5.43
CA VAL A 425 -18.32 -23.02 5.76
C VAL A 425 -18.91 -23.33 7.13
N ARG A 426 -18.74 -22.45 8.13
CA ARG A 426 -19.36 -22.62 9.45
C ARG A 426 -20.88 -22.48 9.43
N ARG A 427 -21.44 -21.62 8.55
CA ARG A 427 -22.90 -21.47 8.36
C ARG A 427 -23.48 -22.68 7.63
N GLU A 428 -22.80 -23.17 6.59
CA GLU A 428 -23.25 -24.30 5.77
C GLU A 428 -23.07 -25.64 6.49
N GLY A 429 -21.99 -25.80 7.27
CA GLY A 429 -21.69 -27.00 8.06
C GLY A 429 -22.32 -27.04 9.46
N GLY A 430 -23.21 -26.09 9.79
CA GLY A 430 -23.64 -25.81 11.17
C GLY A 430 -25.14 -25.65 11.35
N GLY A 431 -25.95 -26.55 10.79
CA GLY A 431 -27.35 -26.73 11.16
C GLY A 431 -27.53 -27.94 12.09
N GLY A 432 -27.19 -27.81 13.38
CA GLY A 432 -27.46 -28.86 14.36
C GLY A 432 -26.77 -28.63 15.71
N SER A 433 -27.56 -28.33 16.73
CA SER A 433 -27.15 -28.12 18.11
C SER A 433 -26.52 -29.36 18.75
N GLY A 434 -25.51 -29.14 19.60
CA GLY A 434 -25.15 -30.05 20.70
C GLY A 434 -24.10 -31.11 20.36
N ASP A 435 -22.98 -31.05 21.10
CA ASP A 435 -22.10 -32.16 21.46
C ASP A 435 -21.65 -33.10 20.33
N GLY A 436 -20.49 -32.80 19.74
CA GLY A 436 -19.84 -33.65 18.73
C GLY A 436 -19.33 -32.82 17.57
N GLY A 437 -18.04 -32.47 17.61
CA GLY A 437 -17.37 -31.69 16.57
C GLY A 437 -17.58 -32.31 15.19
N GLY A 438 -18.47 -31.70 14.40
CA GLY A 438 -18.49 -31.90 12.96
C GLY A 438 -17.16 -31.42 12.43
N LYS A 439 -16.21 -32.34 12.26
CA LYS A 439 -14.98 -32.12 11.50
C LYS A 439 -15.42 -31.79 10.07
N VAL A 440 -15.69 -30.52 9.79
CA VAL A 440 -15.61 -30.02 8.42
C VAL A 440 -14.18 -30.38 7.99
N ALA A 441 -14.06 -31.18 6.93
CA ALA A 441 -12.76 -31.55 6.41
C ALA A 441 -12.03 -30.26 6.03
N VAL A 442 -11.02 -29.89 6.83
CA VAL A 442 -10.15 -28.73 6.58
C VAL A 442 -9.55 -28.79 5.17
N ALA A 443 -9.43 -30.02 4.63
CA ALA A 443 -8.95 -30.31 3.28
C ALA A 443 -9.81 -29.74 2.14
N ASP A 444 -11.13 -29.54 2.34
CA ASP A 444 -12.05 -29.06 1.29
C ASP A 444 -12.34 -27.56 1.36
N MET A 445 -11.72 -26.84 2.30
CA MET A 445 -11.94 -25.41 2.45
C MET A 445 -11.21 -24.66 1.34
N THR A 446 -11.96 -24.00 0.44
CA THR A 446 -11.42 -23.16 -0.62
C THR A 446 -11.93 -21.73 -0.56
N VAL A 447 -11.04 -20.75 -0.75
CA VAL A 447 -11.37 -19.34 -0.87
C VAL A 447 -11.83 -19.07 -2.31
N THR A 448 -13.03 -18.51 -2.45
CA THR A 448 -13.65 -18.22 -3.74
C THR A 448 -13.57 -16.73 -4.06
N ARG A 449 -13.85 -16.40 -5.33
CA ARG A 449 -13.94 -15.00 -5.78
C ARG A 449 -14.96 -14.17 -4.99
N ALA A 450 -16.10 -14.75 -4.63
CA ALA A 450 -17.13 -14.05 -3.86
C ALA A 450 -16.64 -13.63 -2.46
N ASP A 451 -15.72 -14.41 -1.87
CA ASP A 451 -15.14 -14.10 -0.57
C ASP A 451 -14.23 -12.86 -0.65
N PHE A 452 -13.44 -12.75 -1.73
CA PHE A 452 -12.64 -11.55 -2.02
C PHE A 452 -13.51 -10.33 -2.35
N GLU A 453 -14.61 -10.50 -3.08
CA GLU A 453 -15.56 -9.41 -3.36
C GLU A 453 -16.22 -8.88 -2.08
N SER A 454 -16.60 -9.78 -1.16
CA SER A 454 -17.10 -9.39 0.17
C SER A 454 -16.03 -8.72 1.03
N ALA A 455 -14.78 -9.19 0.94
CA ALA A 455 -13.66 -8.62 1.68
C ALA A 455 -13.33 -7.19 1.21
N MET A 456 -13.36 -6.94 -0.11
CA MET A 456 -13.16 -5.59 -0.68
C MET A 456 -14.23 -4.59 -0.24
N ALA A 457 -15.45 -5.04 0.07
CA ALA A 457 -16.50 -4.17 0.58
C ALA A 457 -16.29 -3.78 2.07
N THR A 458 -15.40 -4.48 2.78
CA THR A 458 -15.17 -4.29 4.22
C THR A 458 -13.81 -3.66 4.51
N VAL A 459 -12.78 -3.97 3.71
CA VAL A 459 -11.42 -3.46 3.88
C VAL A 459 -11.27 -2.15 3.11
N GLU A 460 -11.09 -1.07 3.84
CA GLU A 460 -10.78 0.25 3.28
C GLU A 460 -9.26 0.44 3.13
N PRO A 461 -8.79 1.14 2.08
CA PRO A 461 -7.37 1.44 1.90
C PRO A 461 -6.85 2.38 2.99
N SER A 462 -5.78 2.00 3.68
CA SER A 462 -5.16 2.77 4.76
C SER A 462 -4.38 3.98 4.23
N ALA A 463 -3.80 3.92 3.03
CA ALA A 463 -3.22 5.12 2.41
C ALA A 463 -4.26 6.22 2.15
N MET A 464 -5.53 5.83 1.94
CA MET A 464 -6.63 6.77 1.75
C MET A 464 -7.23 7.27 3.08
N ARG A 465 -6.97 6.58 4.21
CA ARG A 465 -7.49 6.98 5.55
C ARG A 465 -6.87 8.25 6.10
N GLU A 466 -5.62 8.56 5.75
CA GLU A 466 -4.96 9.82 6.14
C GLU A 466 -5.25 10.95 5.12
N TYR A 467 -5.68 10.60 3.91
CA TYR A 467 -5.80 11.50 2.78
C TYR A 467 -7.12 11.29 2.02
N VAL A 468 -8.24 11.75 2.60
CA VAL A 468 -9.60 11.63 2.04
C VAL A 468 -9.78 12.41 0.72
N ALA A 469 -9.27 11.91 -0.40
CA ALA A 469 -9.71 12.37 -1.70
C ALA A 469 -11.14 11.85 -1.89
N GLU A 470 -12.09 12.76 -2.11
CA GLU A 470 -13.46 12.37 -2.41
C GLU A 470 -13.50 11.79 -3.82
N GLN A 471 -14.28 10.73 -4.04
CA GLN A 471 -14.72 10.38 -5.38
C GLN A 471 -16.17 10.84 -5.50
N PRO A 472 -16.46 11.95 -6.20
CA PRO A 472 -17.82 12.41 -6.38
C PRO A 472 -18.62 11.36 -7.15
N THR A 473 -19.88 11.12 -6.74
CA THR A 473 -20.76 10.12 -7.37
C THR A 473 -21.61 10.69 -8.50
N GLU A 474 -21.74 12.02 -8.57
CA GLU A 474 -22.56 12.71 -9.56
C GLU A 474 -21.72 13.15 -10.77
N GLY A 475 -21.92 12.51 -11.93
CA GLY A 475 -21.28 12.87 -13.20
C GLY A 475 -21.97 14.02 -13.94
N PHE A 476 -21.68 14.20 -15.23
CA PHE A 476 -22.25 15.30 -16.02
C PHE A 476 -23.77 15.27 -16.19
N GLU A 477 -24.41 14.13 -15.92
CA GLU A 477 -25.87 14.02 -15.87
C GLU A 477 -26.50 14.88 -14.77
N GLY A 478 -25.76 15.15 -13.68
CA GLY A 478 -26.22 16.00 -12.57
C GLY A 478 -26.12 17.50 -12.84
N VAL A 479 -25.61 17.91 -14.02
CA VAL A 479 -25.43 19.33 -14.38
C VAL A 479 -26.31 19.66 -15.60
N GLY A 480 -27.27 20.56 -15.44
CA GLY A 480 -28.12 21.01 -16.55
C GLY A 480 -27.41 22.01 -17.47
N GLY A 481 -27.47 21.79 -18.79
CA GLY A 481 -26.91 22.68 -19.82
C GLY A 481 -25.38 22.71 -19.91
N LEU A 482 -24.83 23.82 -20.39
CA LEU A 482 -23.38 24.12 -20.49
C LEU A 482 -22.58 23.13 -21.37
N ASP A 483 -23.15 22.67 -22.49
CA ASP A 483 -22.54 21.63 -23.34
C ASP A 483 -21.16 22.02 -23.90
N ASP A 484 -20.96 23.30 -24.24
CA ASP A 484 -19.67 23.81 -24.73
C ASP A 484 -18.59 23.78 -23.65
N VAL A 485 -18.97 24.13 -22.42
CA VAL A 485 -18.10 24.12 -21.25
C VAL A 485 -17.76 22.68 -20.86
N LYS A 486 -18.74 21.78 -20.84
CA LYS A 486 -18.54 20.34 -20.56
C LYS A 486 -17.57 19.72 -21.55
N ARG A 487 -17.73 19.94 -22.86
CA ARG A 487 -16.80 19.46 -23.90
C ARG A 487 -15.40 20.03 -23.72
N THR A 488 -15.28 21.27 -23.26
CA THR A 488 -13.96 21.90 -23.01
C THR A 488 -13.26 21.24 -21.83
N LEU A 489 -13.99 20.96 -20.74
CA LEU A 489 -13.46 20.25 -19.58
C LEU A 489 -13.08 18.80 -19.88
N GLU A 490 -13.93 18.07 -20.62
CA GLU A 490 -13.65 16.70 -21.05
C GLU A 490 -12.35 16.63 -21.88
N ARG A 491 -12.16 17.58 -22.80
CA ARG A 491 -10.93 17.68 -23.60
C ARG A 491 -9.70 18.02 -22.78
N ALA A 492 -9.84 18.78 -21.71
CA ALA A 492 -8.70 19.23 -20.91
C ALA A 492 -8.30 18.23 -19.83
N VAL A 493 -9.27 17.50 -19.26
CA VAL A 493 -9.04 16.60 -18.11
C VAL A 493 -9.05 15.14 -18.54
N THR A 494 -10.06 14.70 -19.28
CA THR A 494 -10.26 13.28 -19.62
C THR A 494 -9.31 12.82 -20.74
N TRP A 495 -9.01 13.70 -21.71
CA TRP A 495 -8.15 13.32 -22.84
C TRP A 495 -6.70 13.03 -22.47
N PRO A 496 -6.00 13.81 -21.64
CA PRO A 496 -4.64 13.48 -21.20
C PRO A 496 -4.56 12.10 -20.53
N LEU A 497 -5.57 11.77 -19.71
CA LEU A 497 -5.63 10.51 -18.96
C LEU A 497 -5.95 9.31 -19.87
N THR A 498 -6.84 9.49 -20.86
CA THR A 498 -7.30 8.40 -21.74
C THR A 498 -6.38 8.19 -22.95
N TYR A 499 -5.81 9.27 -23.47
CA TYR A 499 -5.09 9.31 -24.74
C TYR A 499 -3.62 9.72 -24.59
N ALA A 500 -2.97 9.43 -23.45
CA ALA A 500 -1.57 9.77 -23.20
C ALA A 500 -0.60 9.44 -24.38
N PRO A 501 -0.67 8.27 -25.04
CA PRO A 501 0.21 7.96 -26.17
C PRO A 501 0.05 8.90 -27.38
N LEU A 502 -1.14 9.51 -27.55
CA LEU A 502 -1.38 10.48 -28.64
C LEU A 502 -0.69 11.81 -28.37
N PHE A 503 -0.63 12.25 -27.10
CA PHE A 503 0.09 13.47 -26.71
C PHE A 503 1.60 13.31 -26.90
N GLU A 504 2.16 12.16 -26.50
CA GLU A 504 3.57 11.83 -26.72
C GLU A 504 3.91 11.79 -28.22
N ALA A 505 3.08 11.11 -29.03
CA ALA A 505 3.27 11.02 -30.48
C ALA A 505 3.17 12.38 -31.19
N ALA A 506 2.34 13.28 -30.67
CA ALA A 506 2.21 14.65 -31.16
C ALA A 506 3.28 15.61 -30.58
N SER A 507 4.09 15.16 -29.62
CA SER A 507 5.06 15.99 -28.88
C SER A 507 4.40 17.28 -28.35
N THR A 508 3.22 17.13 -27.76
CA THR A 508 2.41 18.23 -27.23
C THR A 508 2.10 17.96 -25.77
N ASP A 509 2.28 18.97 -24.92
CA ASP A 509 1.99 18.87 -23.49
C ASP A 509 0.49 19.06 -23.23
N PRO A 510 -0.10 18.28 -22.29
CA PRO A 510 -1.47 18.50 -21.85
C PRO A 510 -1.59 19.80 -21.04
N PRO A 511 -2.79 20.39 -20.98
CA PRO A 511 -2.95 21.63 -20.24
C PRO A 511 -2.76 21.42 -18.74
N THR A 512 -1.91 22.23 -18.10
CA THR A 512 -1.56 22.05 -16.69
C THR A 512 -2.65 22.51 -15.73
N GLY A 513 -3.38 23.57 -16.10
CA GLY A 513 -4.38 24.16 -15.23
C GLY A 513 -5.51 24.90 -15.93
N LEU A 514 -6.68 24.83 -15.30
CA LEU A 514 -7.94 25.39 -15.79
C LEU A 514 -8.52 26.36 -14.77
N LEU A 515 -9.00 27.52 -15.26
CA LEU A 515 -9.74 28.50 -14.48
C LEU A 515 -11.20 28.57 -14.95
N LEU A 516 -12.12 28.17 -14.09
CA LEU A 516 -13.55 28.41 -14.22
C LEU A 516 -13.88 29.81 -13.69
N HIS A 517 -14.44 30.69 -14.51
CA HIS A 517 -14.88 32.01 -14.05
C HIS A 517 -16.31 32.35 -14.51
N GLY A 518 -17.03 33.13 -13.72
CA GLY A 518 -18.35 33.63 -14.10
C GLY A 518 -19.14 34.17 -12.91
N PRO A 519 -20.41 34.55 -13.07
CA PRO A 519 -21.27 35.00 -11.98
C PRO A 519 -21.40 33.98 -10.83
N PRO A 520 -21.65 34.41 -9.58
CA PRO A 520 -21.94 33.49 -8.49
C PRO A 520 -23.22 32.69 -8.76
N GLY A 521 -23.31 31.48 -8.21
CA GLY A 521 -24.52 30.63 -8.36
C GLY A 521 -24.68 29.91 -9.70
N THR A 522 -23.66 29.96 -10.57
CA THR A 522 -23.65 29.28 -11.90
C THR A 522 -23.19 27.82 -11.86
N GLY A 523 -22.86 27.29 -10.67
CA GLY A 523 -22.53 25.86 -10.51
C GLY A 523 -21.08 25.47 -10.84
N LYS A 524 -20.12 26.40 -10.73
CA LYS A 524 -18.68 26.12 -10.96
C LYS A 524 -18.16 24.94 -10.13
N THR A 525 -18.48 24.90 -8.83
CA THR A 525 -18.12 23.81 -7.91
C THR A 525 -18.77 22.48 -8.32
N MET A 526 -20.04 22.51 -8.75
CA MET A 526 -20.75 21.31 -9.23
C MET A 526 -20.14 20.76 -10.51
N LEU A 527 -19.77 21.64 -11.43
CA LEU A 527 -19.12 21.28 -12.69
C LEU A 527 -17.74 20.63 -12.46
N ALA A 528 -16.97 21.14 -11.50
CA ALA A 528 -15.69 20.57 -11.06
C ALA A 528 -15.85 19.17 -10.45
N ARG A 529 -16.88 18.96 -9.62
CA ARG A 529 -17.21 17.65 -9.06
C ARG A 529 -17.66 16.66 -10.15
N ALA A 530 -18.45 17.13 -11.12
CA ALA A 530 -18.95 16.32 -12.21
C ALA A 530 -17.85 15.78 -13.14
N ILE A 531 -16.86 16.61 -13.50
CA ILE A 531 -15.74 16.14 -14.35
C ILE A 531 -14.86 15.13 -13.61
N ALA A 532 -14.70 15.26 -12.29
CA ALA A 532 -13.95 14.30 -11.49
C ALA A 532 -14.66 12.94 -11.38
N ALA A 533 -15.98 12.95 -11.18
CA ALA A 533 -16.81 11.75 -11.23
C ALA A 533 -16.75 11.04 -12.59
N GLU A 534 -16.89 11.81 -13.68
CA GLU A 534 -16.84 11.28 -15.05
C GLU A 534 -15.49 10.65 -15.39
N SER A 535 -14.40 11.29 -14.92
CA SER A 535 -13.04 10.82 -15.19
C SER A 535 -12.59 9.70 -14.24
N GLY A 536 -13.34 9.43 -13.16
CA GLY A 536 -13.02 8.39 -12.18
C GLY A 536 -11.71 8.63 -11.41
N VAL A 537 -11.28 9.89 -11.30
CA VAL A 537 -10.03 10.30 -10.66
C VAL A 537 -10.26 10.86 -9.26
N ASN A 538 -9.21 10.88 -8.45
CA ASN A 538 -9.27 11.38 -7.09
C ASN A 538 -9.54 12.90 -7.07
N PHE A 539 -10.57 13.36 -6.34
CA PHE A 539 -10.92 14.78 -6.25
C PHE A 539 -10.48 15.37 -4.90
N ILE A 540 -9.61 16.37 -4.95
CA ILE A 540 -9.13 17.09 -3.78
C ILE A 540 -9.74 18.48 -3.80
N HIS A 541 -10.77 18.67 -2.99
CA HIS A 541 -11.43 19.96 -2.82
C HIS A 541 -10.69 20.80 -1.78
N VAL A 542 -10.35 22.04 -2.14
CA VAL A 542 -9.76 23.04 -1.25
C VAL A 542 -10.53 24.34 -1.42
N ALA A 543 -11.20 24.79 -0.36
CA ALA A 543 -11.81 26.12 -0.37
C ALA A 543 -10.75 27.17 -0.06
N GLY A 544 -10.70 28.27 -0.82
CA GLY A 544 -9.74 29.37 -0.64
C GLY A 544 -9.62 29.86 0.82
N PRO A 545 -10.74 30.11 1.52
CA PRO A 545 -10.70 30.49 2.95
C PRO A 545 -10.05 29.45 3.87
N GLU A 546 -10.15 28.15 3.57
CA GLU A 546 -9.58 27.08 4.42
C GLU A 546 -8.04 27.11 4.47
N LEU A 547 -7.40 27.69 3.46
CA LEU A 547 -5.94 27.87 3.42
C LEU A 547 -5.47 29.03 4.31
N LEU A 548 -6.37 29.96 4.66
CA LEU A 548 -6.06 31.12 5.50
C LEU A 548 -6.29 30.83 7.00
N ASP A 549 -7.26 29.98 7.34
CA ASP A 549 -7.74 29.82 8.72
C ASP A 549 -6.90 28.89 9.62
N ARG A 550 -6.02 28.03 9.08
CA ARG A 550 -5.29 27.02 9.88
C ARG A 550 -4.06 27.53 10.65
N TYR A 551 -4.19 28.68 11.31
CA TYR A 551 -3.18 29.40 12.11
C TYR A 551 -2.22 30.30 11.32
N VAL A 552 -2.13 31.54 11.80
CA VAL A 552 -1.23 32.61 11.34
C VAL A 552 0.24 32.12 11.42
N GLY A 553 0.75 31.56 10.32
CA GLY A 553 2.13 31.07 10.21
C GLY A 553 2.34 29.85 9.30
N GLU A 554 1.34 28.98 9.12
CA GLU A 554 1.49 27.69 8.41
C GLU A 554 0.80 27.60 7.03
N SER A 555 0.15 28.66 6.54
CA SER A 555 -0.60 28.62 5.27
C SER A 555 0.24 28.20 4.04
N GLU A 556 1.55 28.50 4.02
CA GLU A 556 2.47 28.02 2.96
C GLU A 556 2.65 26.50 2.99
N LYS A 557 2.80 25.94 4.19
CA LYS A 557 2.97 24.49 4.40
C LYS A 557 1.69 23.75 3.99
N SER A 558 0.52 24.32 4.28
CA SER A 558 -0.76 23.75 3.86
C SER A 558 -0.91 23.67 2.34
N VAL A 559 -0.45 24.68 1.60
CA VAL A 559 -0.42 24.61 0.12
C VAL A 559 0.49 23.46 -0.33
N ARG A 560 1.70 23.36 0.22
CA ARG A 560 2.62 22.26 -0.13
C ARG A 560 2.03 20.89 0.18
N GLU A 561 1.45 20.71 1.36
CA GLU A 561 0.80 19.47 1.79
C GLU A 561 -0.35 19.07 0.86
N VAL A 562 -1.14 20.04 0.35
CA VAL A 562 -2.21 19.78 -0.63
C VAL A 562 -1.64 19.23 -1.94
N PHE A 563 -0.55 19.82 -2.45
CA PHE A 563 0.07 19.36 -3.71
C PHE A 563 0.85 18.04 -3.53
N ASP A 564 1.52 17.84 -2.39
CA ASP A 564 2.13 16.56 -2.03
C ASP A 564 1.08 15.44 -2.00
N ARG A 565 -0.06 15.72 -1.34
CA ARG A 565 -1.21 14.82 -1.30
C ARG A 565 -1.76 14.52 -2.68
N ALA A 566 -1.86 15.53 -3.55
CA ALA A 566 -2.34 15.34 -4.90
C ALA A 566 -1.40 14.48 -5.76
N ARG A 567 -0.08 14.69 -5.61
CA ARG A 567 0.95 13.88 -6.26
C ARG A 567 0.91 12.42 -5.81
N GLN A 568 0.78 12.17 -4.51
CA GLN A 568 0.67 10.81 -3.97
C GLN A 568 -0.62 10.10 -4.41
N ALA A 569 -1.70 10.87 -4.58
CA ALA A 569 -3.00 10.37 -5.04
C ALA A 569 -3.16 10.41 -6.57
N ALA A 570 -2.10 10.64 -7.35
CA ALA A 570 -2.20 10.71 -8.80
C ALA A 570 -2.64 9.35 -9.41
N PRO A 571 -3.60 9.30 -10.33
CA PRO A 571 -4.22 10.44 -11.04
C PRO A 571 -5.26 11.20 -10.19
N SER A 572 -5.10 12.53 -10.08
CA SER A 572 -5.94 13.38 -9.24
C SER A 572 -6.22 14.77 -9.84
N ILE A 573 -7.36 15.34 -9.44
CA ILE A 573 -7.75 16.72 -9.73
C ILE A 573 -7.70 17.51 -8.42
N VAL A 574 -6.93 18.59 -8.40
CA VAL A 574 -6.91 19.56 -7.30
C VAL A 574 -7.85 20.69 -7.66
N PHE A 575 -8.93 20.84 -6.91
CA PHE A 575 -9.91 21.89 -7.12
C PHE A 575 -9.81 22.98 -6.06
N PHE A 576 -9.42 24.18 -6.48
CA PHE A 576 -9.42 25.39 -5.66
C PHE A 576 -10.72 26.17 -5.88
N ASP A 577 -11.61 26.15 -4.91
CA ASP A 577 -12.81 27.01 -4.93
C ASP A 577 -12.49 28.38 -4.33
N GLU A 578 -13.15 29.44 -4.84
CA GLU A 578 -12.95 30.82 -4.38
C GLU A 578 -11.47 31.24 -4.31
N ILE A 579 -10.69 30.94 -5.35
CA ILE A 579 -9.24 31.24 -5.38
C ILE A 579 -8.95 32.76 -5.27
N ASP A 580 -9.93 33.61 -5.59
CA ASP A 580 -9.87 35.05 -5.38
C ASP A 580 -9.82 35.48 -3.91
N ALA A 581 -10.13 34.59 -2.96
CA ALA A 581 -9.95 34.85 -1.54
C ALA A 581 -8.47 34.85 -1.11
N ILE A 582 -7.61 34.09 -1.79
CA ILE A 582 -6.17 33.93 -1.46
C ILE A 582 -5.26 34.64 -2.44
N ALA A 583 -5.71 34.85 -3.68
CA ALA A 583 -4.89 35.28 -4.81
C ALA A 583 -5.27 36.65 -5.36
N THR A 584 -5.57 37.60 -4.47
CA THR A 584 -5.90 38.97 -4.85
C THR A 584 -4.69 39.74 -5.37
N ASP A 585 -4.91 40.64 -6.33
CA ASP A 585 -3.84 41.42 -6.97
C ASP A 585 -3.00 42.25 -5.97
N ARG A 586 -1.67 42.18 -6.15
CA ARG A 586 -0.63 42.67 -5.23
C ARG A 586 -0.68 44.18 -5.00
N ASP A 587 -1.21 44.91 -5.97
CA ASP A 587 -1.30 46.38 -5.96
C ASP A 587 -2.59 46.91 -5.33
N SER A 588 -3.59 46.06 -5.06
CA SER A 588 -4.93 46.48 -4.62
C SER A 588 -5.17 46.39 -3.10
N ALA A 589 -4.28 45.75 -2.33
CA ALA A 589 -4.46 45.53 -0.89
C ALA A 589 -3.45 46.31 -0.02
N GLY A 590 -3.93 47.29 0.75
CA GLY A 590 -3.13 48.04 1.71
C GLY A 590 -2.80 47.23 2.99
N SER A 591 -1.53 47.32 3.39
CA SER A 591 -0.88 47.05 4.70
C SER A 591 -1.10 45.75 5.49
N ASP A 592 -1.93 44.78 5.09
CA ASP A 592 -2.13 43.50 5.84
C ASP A 592 -1.80 42.22 5.03
N SER A 593 -1.16 42.35 3.86
CA SER A 593 -1.06 41.29 2.82
C SER A 593 0.16 40.34 2.89
N GLY A 594 1.05 40.47 3.88
CA GLY A 594 2.31 39.70 3.90
C GLY A 594 2.16 38.17 4.05
N VAL A 595 1.01 37.67 4.52
CA VAL A 595 0.71 36.22 4.58
C VAL A 595 0.14 35.74 3.25
N SER A 596 -0.82 36.46 2.67
CA SER A 596 -1.43 36.14 1.36
C SER A 596 -0.38 36.13 0.25
N GLU A 597 0.57 37.08 0.24
CA GLU A 597 1.61 37.16 -0.78
C GLU A 597 2.54 35.93 -0.77
N ARG A 598 2.86 35.41 0.42
CA ARG A 598 3.70 34.22 0.56
C ARG A 598 2.94 32.94 0.17
N VAL A 599 1.65 32.85 0.52
CA VAL A 599 0.77 31.76 0.07
C VAL A 599 0.64 31.74 -1.45
N VAL A 600 0.44 32.90 -2.10
CA VAL A 600 0.41 33.00 -3.57
C VAL A 600 1.74 32.59 -4.16
N SER A 601 2.87 33.03 -3.60
CA SER A 601 4.20 32.66 -4.09
C SER A 601 4.45 31.14 -3.99
N GLN A 602 4.01 30.51 -2.90
CA GLN A 602 4.09 29.05 -2.76
C GLN A 602 3.16 28.34 -3.76
N LEU A 603 1.93 28.83 -3.94
CA LEU A 603 0.99 28.28 -4.93
C LEU A 603 1.57 28.35 -6.35
N LEU A 604 2.19 29.46 -6.73
CA LEU A 604 2.87 29.59 -8.02
C LEU A 604 4.01 28.56 -8.18
N THR A 605 4.78 28.33 -7.12
CA THR A 605 5.87 27.34 -7.14
C THR A 605 5.34 25.92 -7.30
N GLU A 606 4.27 25.55 -6.57
CA GLU A 606 3.66 24.23 -6.69
C GLU A 606 2.97 24.02 -8.04
N MET A 607 2.37 25.07 -8.63
CA MET A 607 1.81 24.99 -9.97
C MET A 607 2.88 24.79 -11.05
N ASP A 608 4.02 25.47 -10.94
CA ASP A 608 5.14 25.29 -11.87
C ASP A 608 5.70 23.85 -11.76
N ASN A 609 5.75 23.27 -10.55
CA ASN A 609 6.15 21.88 -10.34
C ASN A 609 5.08 20.87 -10.80
N ALA A 610 3.79 21.21 -10.69
CA ALA A 610 2.70 20.35 -11.13
C ALA A 610 2.68 20.17 -12.66
N ALA A 611 3.24 21.12 -13.42
CA ALA A 611 3.39 21.03 -14.87
C ALA A 611 4.22 19.82 -15.32
N ASP A 612 5.14 19.32 -14.49
CA ASP A 612 5.99 18.18 -14.79
C ASP A 612 5.25 16.83 -14.69
N ASN A 613 4.03 16.79 -14.14
CA ASN A 613 3.27 15.56 -13.94
C ASN A 613 1.93 15.57 -14.71
N PRO A 614 1.82 14.85 -15.85
CA PRO A 614 0.62 14.88 -16.69
C PRO A 614 -0.62 14.23 -16.03
N ASN A 615 -0.43 13.50 -14.93
CA ASN A 615 -1.52 12.85 -14.19
C ASN A 615 -2.11 13.72 -13.07
N LEU A 616 -1.63 14.96 -12.91
CA LEU A 616 -2.10 15.93 -11.93
C LEU A 616 -2.67 17.13 -12.66
N VAL A 617 -3.97 17.39 -12.49
CA VAL A 617 -4.65 18.54 -13.12
C VAL A 617 -5.12 19.52 -12.06
N VAL A 618 -4.79 20.81 -12.24
CA VAL A 618 -5.24 21.88 -11.34
C VAL A 618 -6.47 22.57 -11.91
N LEU A 619 -7.58 22.54 -11.19
CA LEU A 619 -8.81 23.25 -11.53
C LEU A 619 -9.05 24.35 -10.49
N ALA A 620 -9.29 25.58 -10.92
CA ALA A 620 -9.59 26.70 -10.02
C ALA A 620 -10.92 27.35 -10.40
N ALA A 621 -11.69 27.80 -9.42
CA ALA A 621 -12.92 28.55 -9.63
C ALA A 621 -12.83 29.95 -9.00
N THR A 622 -13.34 30.95 -9.73
CA THR A 622 -13.48 32.31 -9.22
C THR A 622 -14.77 32.97 -9.70
N ASN A 623 -15.31 33.87 -8.89
CA ASN A 623 -16.38 34.77 -9.32
C ASN A 623 -15.84 36.06 -9.95
N ARG A 624 -14.57 36.39 -9.71
CA ARG A 624 -13.95 37.67 -10.09
C ARG A 624 -12.59 37.46 -10.74
N ARG A 625 -12.59 37.11 -12.03
CA ARG A 625 -11.35 36.96 -12.81
C ARG A 625 -10.44 38.19 -12.72
N ASP A 626 -11.00 39.40 -12.76
CA ASP A 626 -10.24 40.66 -12.73
C ASP A 626 -9.56 40.93 -11.38
N ALA A 627 -9.93 40.22 -10.32
CA ALA A 627 -9.34 40.40 -8.98
C ALA A 627 -8.09 39.51 -8.76
N LEU A 628 -7.82 38.56 -9.65
CA LEU A 628 -6.74 37.59 -9.50
C LEU A 628 -5.37 38.16 -9.89
N ASP A 629 -4.31 37.73 -9.19
CA ASP A 629 -2.93 38.00 -9.57
C ASP A 629 -2.67 37.53 -11.02
N PRO A 630 -2.27 38.44 -11.95
CA PRO A 630 -1.95 38.09 -13.33
C PRO A 630 -0.88 37.01 -13.49
N ALA A 631 -0.05 36.77 -12.46
CA ALA A 631 0.94 35.70 -12.46
C ALA A 631 0.32 34.30 -12.52
N LEU A 632 -0.89 34.10 -11.99
CA LEU A 632 -1.59 32.80 -12.05
C LEU A 632 -2.12 32.47 -13.45
N LEU A 633 -2.45 33.51 -14.24
CA LEU A 633 -3.05 33.38 -15.57
C LEU A 633 -2.00 33.17 -16.69
N ARG A 634 -0.73 32.97 -16.33
CA ARG A 634 0.35 32.78 -17.31
C ARG A 634 0.37 31.35 -17.86
N PRO A 635 0.88 31.14 -19.08
CA PRO A 635 1.09 29.80 -19.65
C PRO A 635 1.91 28.90 -18.71
N GLY A 636 1.53 27.62 -18.61
CA GLY A 636 2.10 26.66 -17.65
C GLY A 636 1.47 26.67 -16.25
N ARG A 637 0.44 27.51 -16.02
CA ARG A 637 -0.34 27.58 -14.76
C ARG A 637 -1.84 27.45 -15.07
N LEU A 638 -2.66 28.46 -14.75
CA LEU A 638 -4.07 28.51 -15.14
C LEU A 638 -4.22 29.04 -16.57
N GLU A 639 -3.70 28.30 -17.54
CA GLU A 639 -3.63 28.76 -18.93
C GLU A 639 -4.97 28.66 -19.68
N THR A 640 -5.81 27.69 -19.31
CA THR A 640 -7.12 27.51 -19.95
C THR A 640 -8.18 28.22 -19.13
N HIS A 641 -8.78 29.26 -19.71
CA HIS A 641 -9.87 29.99 -19.06
C HIS A 641 -11.22 29.57 -19.66
N VAL A 642 -12.13 29.13 -18.81
CA VAL A 642 -13.47 28.70 -19.20
C VAL A 642 -14.49 29.59 -18.52
N GLU A 643 -15.21 30.35 -19.33
CA GLU A 643 -16.31 31.20 -18.85
C GLU A 643 -17.57 30.36 -18.66
N VAL A 644 -18.17 30.45 -17.47
CA VAL A 644 -19.46 29.85 -17.14
C VAL A 644 -20.51 30.96 -17.18
N PRO A 645 -21.28 31.07 -18.28
CA PRO A 645 -22.27 32.13 -18.44
C PRO A 645 -23.48 31.91 -17.51
N ALA A 646 -24.27 32.97 -17.32
CA ALA A 646 -25.60 32.83 -16.73
C ALA A 646 -26.47 31.93 -17.64
N PRO A 647 -27.33 31.06 -17.06
CA PRO A 647 -28.08 30.08 -17.84
C PRO A 647 -29.15 30.77 -18.70
N ASP A 648 -29.24 30.38 -19.97
CA ASP A 648 -30.31 30.79 -20.89
C ASP A 648 -31.60 29.98 -20.65
N ILE A 649 -32.64 30.22 -21.44
CA ILE A 649 -33.95 29.54 -21.26
C ILE A 649 -33.81 28.02 -21.42
N GLU A 650 -32.99 27.55 -22.38
CA GLU A 650 -32.77 26.12 -22.63
C GLU A 650 -31.97 25.48 -21.47
N ALA A 651 -30.94 26.15 -20.99
CA ALA A 651 -30.15 25.73 -19.84
C ALA A 651 -30.98 25.73 -18.55
N ARG A 652 -31.82 26.74 -18.31
CA ARG A 652 -32.73 26.78 -17.15
C ARG A 652 -33.71 25.62 -17.18
N ARG A 653 -34.26 25.30 -18.34
CA ARG A 653 -35.10 24.10 -18.53
C ARG A 653 -34.33 22.82 -18.21
N ALA A 654 -33.10 22.68 -18.73
CA ALA A 654 -32.28 21.50 -18.44
C ALA A 654 -31.92 21.39 -16.95
N ILE A 655 -31.66 22.50 -16.26
CA ILE A 655 -31.43 22.56 -14.81
C ILE A 655 -32.68 22.14 -14.04
N LEU A 656 -33.87 22.59 -14.47
CA LEU A 656 -35.15 22.15 -13.90
C LEU A 656 -35.36 20.64 -14.07
N ASP A 657 -35.12 20.11 -15.28
CA ASP A 657 -35.27 18.67 -15.57
C ASP A 657 -34.40 17.82 -14.63
N VAL A 658 -33.18 18.27 -14.34
CA VAL A 658 -32.26 17.58 -13.41
C VAL A 658 -32.79 17.63 -11.97
N HIS A 659 -33.14 18.82 -11.45
CA HIS A 659 -33.56 18.97 -10.05
C HIS A 659 -34.93 18.37 -9.73
N VAL A 660 -35.73 18.07 -10.75
CA VAL A 660 -37.08 17.54 -10.62
C VAL A 660 -37.17 16.05 -10.96
N ARG A 661 -36.09 15.43 -11.46
CA ARG A 661 -36.01 14.00 -11.84
C ARG A 661 -36.57 13.04 -10.78
N ASP A 662 -36.28 13.28 -9.50
CA ASP A 662 -36.70 12.43 -8.38
C ASP A 662 -37.91 12.97 -7.58
N LYS A 663 -38.54 14.06 -8.05
CA LYS A 663 -39.65 14.72 -7.34
C LYS A 663 -41.01 14.27 -7.89
N PRO A 664 -42.02 14.05 -7.02
CA PRO A 664 -43.37 13.70 -7.46
C PRO A 664 -44.08 14.90 -8.07
N LEU A 665 -44.02 15.03 -9.39
CA LEU A 665 -44.69 16.09 -10.15
C LEU A 665 -46.18 15.80 -10.39
N GLY A 666 -47.00 16.84 -10.29
CA GLY A 666 -48.37 16.86 -10.81
C GLY A 666 -48.41 16.88 -12.35
N THR A 667 -49.49 16.39 -12.93
CA THR A 667 -49.71 16.39 -14.39
C THR A 667 -49.93 17.79 -14.99
N ASP A 668 -50.07 18.79 -14.12
CA ASP A 668 -50.31 20.20 -14.43
C ASP A 668 -49.04 21.04 -14.56
N VAL A 669 -47.85 20.46 -14.31
CA VAL A 669 -46.56 21.15 -14.37
C VAL A 669 -45.93 21.01 -15.76
N ASP A 670 -45.77 22.13 -16.46
CA ASP A 670 -44.97 22.24 -17.68
C ASP A 670 -43.66 22.99 -17.39
N LEU A 671 -42.55 22.25 -17.39
CA LEU A 671 -41.22 22.79 -17.10
C LEU A 671 -40.75 23.82 -18.14
N GLY A 672 -41.25 23.74 -19.38
CA GLY A 672 -40.95 24.73 -20.41
C GLY A 672 -41.55 26.09 -20.08
N ASP A 673 -42.79 26.12 -19.61
CA ASP A 673 -43.50 27.35 -19.23
C ASP A 673 -42.87 27.99 -17.99
N VAL A 674 -42.53 27.17 -16.98
CA VAL A 674 -41.84 27.61 -15.76
C VAL A 674 -40.48 28.26 -16.09
N ALA A 675 -39.69 27.66 -16.98
CA ALA A 675 -38.39 28.21 -17.39
C ALA A 675 -38.49 29.62 -18.02
N THR A 676 -39.60 29.92 -18.71
CA THR A 676 -39.86 31.24 -19.32
C THR A 676 -40.04 32.35 -18.27
N HIS A 677 -40.53 32.01 -17.08
CA HIS A 677 -40.78 32.95 -15.99
C HIS A 677 -39.55 33.14 -15.07
N MET A 678 -38.46 32.40 -15.32
CA MET A 678 -37.23 32.42 -14.52
C MET A 678 -36.13 33.28 -15.16
N ASP A 679 -36.48 34.42 -15.75
CA ASP A 679 -35.48 35.27 -16.39
C ASP A 679 -34.55 35.94 -15.35
N GLY A 680 -33.24 35.85 -15.59
CA GLY A 680 -32.21 36.32 -14.67
C GLY A 680 -31.90 35.41 -13.48
N TYR A 681 -32.50 34.22 -13.38
CA TYR A 681 -32.21 33.26 -12.31
C TYR A 681 -30.92 32.49 -12.60
N THR A 682 -30.07 32.34 -11.59
CA THR A 682 -28.88 31.47 -11.64
C THR A 682 -29.25 30.00 -11.39
N GLY A 683 -28.31 29.07 -11.63
CA GLY A 683 -28.56 27.65 -11.35
C GLY A 683 -28.90 27.39 -9.87
N ALA A 684 -28.25 28.10 -8.96
CA ALA A 684 -28.56 28.05 -7.53
C ALA A 684 -29.98 28.59 -7.22
N ASP A 685 -30.41 29.67 -7.89
CA ASP A 685 -31.75 30.22 -7.70
C ASP A 685 -32.83 29.25 -8.22
N VAL A 686 -32.60 28.61 -9.36
CA VAL A 686 -33.52 27.58 -9.91
C VAL A 686 -33.65 26.39 -8.96
N ALA A 687 -32.53 25.93 -8.39
CA ALA A 687 -32.52 24.89 -7.37
C ALA A 687 -33.28 25.31 -6.09
N ALA A 688 -33.16 26.58 -5.69
CA ALA A 688 -33.89 27.15 -4.56
C ALA A 688 -35.41 27.18 -4.84
N VAL A 689 -35.85 27.56 -6.05
CA VAL A 689 -37.27 27.50 -6.45
C VAL A 689 -37.81 26.07 -6.39
N CYS A 690 -37.06 25.08 -6.88
CA CYS A 690 -37.47 23.67 -6.83
C CYS A 690 -37.55 23.11 -5.39
N ARG A 691 -36.72 23.63 -4.49
CA ARG A 691 -36.73 23.29 -3.07
C ARG A 691 -37.94 23.92 -2.38
N GLU A 692 -38.18 25.20 -2.63
CA GLU A 692 -39.30 25.96 -2.07
C GLU A 692 -40.65 25.38 -2.53
N ALA A 693 -40.80 25.06 -3.82
CA ALA A 693 -42.01 24.41 -4.33
C ALA A 693 -42.27 23.04 -3.65
N ALA A 694 -41.21 22.26 -3.38
CA ALA A 694 -41.32 21.00 -2.67
C ALA A 694 -41.66 21.18 -1.18
N LEU A 695 -41.08 22.18 -0.51
CA LEU A 695 -41.40 22.51 0.88
C LEU A 695 -42.86 22.91 1.03
N ARG A 696 -43.42 23.65 0.07
CA ARG A 696 -44.85 24.01 0.06
C ARG A 696 -45.76 22.81 -0.16
N ALA A 697 -45.39 21.89 -1.04
CA ALA A 697 -46.12 20.65 -1.21
C ALA A 697 -46.09 19.79 0.08
N ILE A 698 -44.97 19.78 0.81
CA ILE A 698 -44.87 19.13 2.12
C ILE A 698 -45.73 19.85 3.15
N GLN A 699 -45.72 21.19 3.15
CA GLN A 699 -46.51 22.00 4.07
C GLN A 699 -48.01 21.77 3.88
N ASP A 700 -48.50 21.68 2.64
CA ASP A 700 -49.92 21.39 2.37
C ASP A 700 -50.38 20.05 2.99
N VAL A 701 -49.53 19.02 2.95
CA VAL A 701 -49.81 17.72 3.58
C VAL A 701 -49.68 17.81 5.11
N ALA A 702 -48.68 18.52 5.61
CA ALA A 702 -48.48 18.73 7.05
C ALA A 702 -49.57 19.59 7.70
N ASP A 703 -50.17 20.53 6.97
CA ASP A 703 -51.29 21.37 7.44
C ASP A 703 -52.64 20.62 7.34
N ALA A 704 -52.72 19.56 6.53
CA ALA A 704 -53.92 18.74 6.35
C ALA A 704 -54.08 17.65 7.43
N TYR A 705 -52.99 17.19 8.06
CA TYR A 705 -52.97 16.10 9.03
C TYR A 705 -52.20 16.48 10.31
N ASP A 706 -52.69 16.04 11.49
CA ASP A 706 -52.10 16.46 12.77
C ASP A 706 -50.78 15.73 13.09
N GLY A 707 -49.69 16.49 13.23
CA GLY A 707 -48.43 16.02 13.83
C GLY A 707 -47.75 14.88 13.06
N THR A 708 -47.41 13.78 13.74
CA THR A 708 -46.68 12.65 13.12
C THR A 708 -47.54 11.78 12.20
N GLU A 709 -48.87 11.93 12.22
CA GLU A 709 -49.77 11.22 11.29
C GLU A 709 -49.54 11.68 9.83
N ALA A 710 -49.07 12.90 9.60
CA ALA A 710 -48.71 13.40 8.26
C ALA A 710 -47.62 12.54 7.58
N ASN A 711 -46.77 11.84 8.34
CA ASN A 711 -45.76 10.94 7.77
C ASN A 711 -46.38 9.69 7.11
N GLU A 712 -47.59 9.30 7.52
CA GLU A 712 -48.30 8.15 6.93
C GLU A 712 -48.91 8.49 5.57
N HIS A 713 -49.03 9.79 5.24
CA HIS A 713 -49.57 10.32 3.98
C HIS A 713 -48.48 10.83 3.02
N ALA A 714 -47.26 10.28 3.12
CA ALA A 714 -46.13 10.69 2.29
C ALA A 714 -46.36 10.47 0.77
N ASP A 715 -47.24 9.54 0.40
CA ASP A 715 -47.65 9.25 -0.97
C ASP A 715 -48.60 10.30 -1.58
N GLU A 716 -49.18 11.18 -0.75
CA GLU A 716 -50.03 12.29 -1.19
C GLU A 716 -49.24 13.53 -1.64
N VAL A 717 -47.94 13.59 -1.34
CA VAL A 717 -47.07 14.72 -1.71
C VAL A 717 -46.95 14.81 -3.23
N ARG A 718 -47.50 15.89 -3.81
CA ARG A 718 -47.38 16.20 -5.23
C ARG A 718 -47.09 17.69 -5.43
N ILE A 719 -46.06 17.98 -6.21
CA ILE A 719 -45.69 19.34 -6.56
C ILE A 719 -46.54 19.79 -7.75
N THR A 720 -47.41 20.76 -7.52
CA THR A 720 -48.34 21.32 -8.51
C THR A 720 -47.80 22.62 -9.09
N ARG A 721 -48.43 23.11 -10.16
CA ARG A 721 -48.08 24.40 -10.78
C ARG A 721 -48.24 25.56 -9.79
N ALA A 722 -49.27 25.53 -8.94
CA ALA A 722 -49.50 26.56 -7.93
C ALA A 722 -48.34 26.68 -6.94
N HIS A 723 -47.66 25.57 -6.61
CA HIS A 723 -46.48 25.58 -5.74
C HIS A 723 -45.28 26.26 -6.41
N PHE A 724 -45.08 26.04 -7.72
CA PHE A 724 -44.03 26.70 -8.49
C PHE A 724 -44.29 28.19 -8.66
N ASP A 725 -45.52 28.59 -9.01
CA ASP A 725 -45.90 30.00 -9.15
C ASP A 725 -45.67 30.75 -7.84
N ALA A 726 -46.09 30.15 -6.72
CA ALA A 726 -45.91 30.75 -5.41
C ALA A 726 -44.42 30.77 -4.99
N ALA A 727 -43.62 29.77 -5.37
CA ALA A 727 -42.18 29.74 -5.10
C ALA A 727 -41.42 30.84 -5.87
N LEU A 728 -41.82 31.13 -7.11
CA LEU A 728 -41.30 32.23 -7.93
C LEU A 728 -41.57 33.62 -7.31
N GLU A 729 -42.65 33.77 -6.54
CA GLU A 729 -42.92 35.02 -5.81
C GLU A 729 -41.99 35.22 -4.61
N SER A 730 -41.49 34.13 -4.02
CA SER A 730 -40.65 34.18 -2.80
C SER A 730 -39.15 34.22 -3.08
N VAL A 731 -38.68 33.52 -4.11
CA VAL A 731 -37.25 33.46 -4.44
C VAL A 731 -36.97 34.58 -5.43
N SER A 732 -36.23 35.61 -5.02
CA SER A 732 -35.82 36.67 -5.95
C SER A 732 -34.56 36.27 -6.71
N PRO A 733 -34.42 36.65 -8.00
CA PRO A 733 -33.20 36.38 -8.76
C PRO A 733 -32.00 37.09 -8.14
N THR A 734 -30.89 36.36 -8.02
CA THR A 734 -29.63 36.94 -7.56
C THR A 734 -29.14 37.93 -8.61
N ARG A 735 -28.84 39.18 -8.22
CA ARG A 735 -28.29 40.18 -9.16
C ARG A 735 -26.92 39.72 -9.65
N VAL A 736 -26.87 39.26 -10.90
CA VAL A 736 -25.67 38.91 -11.67
C VAL A 736 -24.91 40.15 -12.11
#